data_AF-A0ABC8JCW5-F1
#
_entry.id   AF-A0ABC8JCW5-F1
#
_cell.length_a   1.000
_cell.length_b   1.000
_cell.length_c   1.000
_cell.angle_alpha   90.00
_cell.angle_beta   90.00
_cell.angle_gamma   90.00
#
_symmetry.space_group_name_H-M   'P 1'
#
loop_
_entity.id
_entity.type
_entity.pdbx_description
1 polymer ?
#
loop_
_entity_poly.entity_id
_entity_poly.type
_entity_poly.pdbx_seq_one_letter_code
_entity_poly.pdbx_strand_id
1 'polypeptide(L)'
;MVHLMVFLSMFATITLTSEAQYVLPITKDEPTKQLYTTLNAPSPVNLLLDLKTDLTWLNCRKLKPSPTLRLVSCQSSTCKSLHGNGCDGKTKTCLYRQPTPLGITPVLTTGRVVQDRATFSKASLSHFTFSCAEEKHFQGFSPQVAGVLGLSPGQFSFWRQVTTAFNIIPKFSLCLPSSGNGHLYIGGAKGGNNKVPMTLTPLKNIGYGDYLLSVKSFYVGGSPLSLNPSLLEAGAKLSTVVPYTVLHTDIYNALARSFTQKATKIGMFEAPGHEPFTDCFDEGASTRNQRGLKNVPVIEIGLPGRAGEVKWSFHGENTVVRVLETVICLAFIDGGKQLKESVIIGTHQLQDYMIDFDFSTTRMAFSDSLLLHNTSCSTRHSHKATSLYYTNLNLGNINHSPLLLGTDSVSLLTSKPNAVNNSVHSPLTLSCPINVYTLRLMPKIVNGTIGLGNSSMSLLYQLASMHENRRKLSLCLPSKPAGLGSLHIGGVSPYTNYISKNIASTPLVVDQTTGGYFIDVMSIEIAGNVVTFGMKRRGNAMICTLAPYTVLQGTIYKALVRYFAREAKMLRVANVKPFDACFSSKGMGVKAVVPVIDLVVKGGAKWRINRWNSLVKVKRDVVCLGFLNGGVTMKTIEMVIGGFQMEDHIVELDLEASKFSFSSSLLFNNTSCGKTELSKF
;
A
#
# COMPACT_ATOMS: atom_id res chain seq x y z
N MET A 1 -59.54 36.02 39.07
CA MET A 1 -58.84 35.95 37.77
C MET A 1 -57.38 35.65 38.07
N VAL A 2 -56.93 34.40 37.91
CA VAL A 2 -55.52 34.01 38.06
C VAL A 2 -55.16 33.23 36.79
N HIS A 3 -54.24 33.78 36.01
CA HIS A 3 -53.76 33.22 34.76
C HIS A 3 -52.87 31.99 35.01
N LEU A 4 -53.19 30.89 34.33
CA LEU A 4 -52.32 29.73 34.22
C LEU A 4 -51.64 29.79 32.85
N MET A 5 -50.35 30.14 32.82
CA MET A 5 -49.50 30.02 31.63
C MET A 5 -48.87 28.62 31.60
N VAL A 6 -49.18 27.85 30.57
CA VAL A 6 -48.56 26.55 30.27
C VAL A 6 -47.35 26.79 29.38
N PHE A 7 -46.14 26.49 29.87
CA PHE A 7 -44.93 26.44 29.05
C PHE A 7 -44.79 25.02 28.45
N LEU A 8 -44.93 24.90 27.12
CA LEU A 8 -44.52 23.70 26.38
C LEU A 8 -42.99 23.70 26.24
N SER A 9 -42.32 22.79 26.95
CA SER A 9 -40.89 22.49 26.77
C SER A 9 -40.69 21.64 25.51
N MET A 10 -40.17 22.24 24.44
CA MET A 10 -39.64 21.50 23.29
C MET A 10 -38.29 20.86 23.67
N PHE A 11 -38.30 19.58 24.00
CA PHE A 11 -37.08 18.78 24.10
C PHE A 11 -36.53 18.52 22.70
N ALA A 12 -35.50 19.28 22.29
CA ALA A 12 -34.71 18.94 21.12
C ALA A 12 -33.90 17.67 21.41
N THR A 13 -34.28 16.54 20.79
CA THR A 13 -33.49 15.31 20.83
C THR A 13 -32.15 15.55 20.11
N ILE A 14 -31.07 15.72 20.86
CA ILE A 14 -29.71 15.77 20.32
C ILE A 14 -29.35 14.35 19.88
N THR A 15 -29.43 14.07 18.58
CA THR A 15 -28.90 12.83 18.01
C THR A 15 -27.37 12.87 18.06
N LEU A 16 -26.77 12.07 18.95
CA LEU A 16 -25.31 11.92 18.99
C LEU A 16 -24.84 11.25 17.69
N THR A 17 -24.06 11.97 16.89
CA THR A 17 -23.38 11.43 15.71
C THR A 17 -22.11 10.70 16.14
N SER A 18 -21.89 9.50 15.59
CA SER A 18 -20.73 8.68 15.94
C SER A 18 -19.47 9.21 15.24
N GLU A 19 -18.33 9.26 15.96
CA GLU A 19 -17.02 9.57 15.37
C GLU A 19 -16.34 8.33 14.74
N ALA A 20 -17.09 7.28 14.38
CA ALA A 20 -16.49 6.11 13.76
C ALA A 20 -15.86 6.45 12.40
N GLN A 21 -14.74 5.77 12.08
CA GLN A 21 -13.99 5.95 10.85
C GLN A 21 -13.85 4.62 10.13
N TYR A 22 -14.11 4.61 8.82
CA TYR A 22 -13.88 3.45 7.96
C TYR A 22 -12.78 3.76 6.95
N VAL A 23 -11.87 2.81 6.74
CA VAL A 23 -10.70 3.00 5.88
C VAL A 23 -10.66 1.96 4.78
N LEU A 24 -10.52 2.41 3.54
CA LEU A 24 -10.31 1.58 2.36
C LEU A 24 -8.94 1.91 1.75
N PRO A 25 -8.13 0.91 1.35
CA PRO A 25 -6.86 1.17 0.67
C PRO A 25 -7.11 1.68 -0.75
N ILE A 26 -6.30 2.62 -1.21
CA ILE A 26 -6.30 3.08 -2.60
C ILE A 26 -5.03 2.55 -3.25
N THR A 27 -5.18 1.87 -4.37
CA THR A 27 -4.06 1.37 -5.19
C THR A 27 -4.01 2.16 -6.48
N LYS A 28 -2.79 2.49 -6.90
CA LYS A 28 -2.52 3.13 -8.20
C LYS A 28 -2.05 2.07 -9.19
N ASP A 29 -2.77 1.94 -10.29
CA ASP A 29 -2.33 1.14 -11.43
C ASP A 29 -1.30 1.92 -12.22
N GLU A 30 -0.03 1.52 -12.19
CA GLU A 30 1.05 2.30 -12.81
C GLU A 30 0.94 2.43 -14.34
N PRO A 31 0.48 1.43 -15.11
CA PRO A 31 0.30 1.60 -16.55
C PRO A 31 -0.77 2.65 -16.91
N THR A 32 -1.95 2.57 -16.31
CA THR A 32 -3.07 3.47 -16.65
C THR A 32 -3.13 4.74 -15.80
N LYS A 33 -2.33 4.81 -14.73
CA LYS A 33 -2.40 5.82 -13.67
C LYS A 33 -3.76 5.90 -12.95
N GLN A 34 -4.63 4.92 -13.14
CA GLN A 34 -5.94 4.86 -12.50
C GLN A 34 -5.83 4.51 -11.02
N LEU A 35 -6.69 5.10 -10.20
CA LEU A 35 -6.78 4.84 -8.77
C LEU A 35 -8.00 3.98 -8.48
N TYR A 36 -7.80 2.83 -7.86
CA TYR A 36 -8.90 1.93 -7.51
C TYR A 36 -8.82 1.48 -6.05
N THR A 37 -9.95 1.03 -5.52
CA THR A 37 -10.05 0.38 -4.21
C THR A 37 -10.78 -0.94 -4.33
N THR A 38 -10.64 -1.80 -3.34
CA THR A 38 -11.34 -3.08 -3.28
C THR A 38 -12.50 -2.98 -2.30
N LEU A 39 -13.70 -3.21 -2.81
CA LEU A 39 -14.93 -3.35 -2.01
C LEU A 39 -15.38 -4.80 -2.11
N ASN A 40 -15.86 -5.39 -1.02
CA ASN A 40 -16.50 -6.71 -1.10
C ASN A 40 -18.01 -6.51 -1.25
N ALA A 41 -18.48 -6.51 -2.50
CA ALA A 41 -19.88 -6.39 -2.85
C ALA A 41 -20.28 -7.60 -3.67
N PRO A 42 -21.20 -8.42 -3.17
CA PRO A 42 -21.03 -9.75 -2.53
C PRO A 42 -19.72 -10.57 -2.71
N SER A 43 -18.79 -10.16 -3.57
CA SER A 43 -17.43 -10.71 -3.66
C SER A 43 -16.41 -9.57 -3.79
N PRO A 44 -15.11 -9.79 -3.51
CA PRO A 44 -14.09 -8.76 -3.69
C PRO A 44 -14.07 -8.25 -5.13
N VAL A 45 -14.24 -6.95 -5.31
CA VAL A 45 -14.22 -6.27 -6.60
C VAL A 45 -13.42 -4.99 -6.52
N ASN A 46 -12.56 -4.76 -7.52
CA ASN A 46 -11.81 -3.51 -7.64
C ASN A 46 -12.63 -2.48 -8.41
N LEU A 47 -12.73 -1.29 -7.84
CA LEU A 47 -13.56 -0.20 -8.33
C LEU A 47 -12.70 1.06 -8.49
N LEU A 48 -12.72 1.65 -9.68
CA LEU A 48 -12.10 2.96 -9.98
C LEU A 48 -12.71 4.02 -9.06
N LEU A 49 -11.89 4.86 -8.42
CA LEU A 49 -12.39 5.99 -7.63
C LEU A 49 -12.78 7.13 -8.57
N ASP A 50 -14.04 7.54 -8.53
CA ASP A 50 -14.49 8.71 -9.30
C ASP A 50 -15.24 9.70 -8.42
N LEU A 51 -14.70 10.92 -8.34
CA LEU A 51 -15.31 12.05 -7.64
C LEU A 51 -16.57 12.59 -8.33
N LYS A 52 -16.84 12.23 -9.59
CA LYS A 52 -18.02 12.70 -10.32
C LYS A 52 -19.21 11.75 -10.27
N THR A 53 -18.94 10.44 -10.25
CA THR A 53 -19.97 9.41 -10.21
C THR A 53 -20.75 9.48 -8.89
N ASP A 54 -22.08 9.61 -8.98
CA ASP A 54 -23.00 9.54 -7.84
C ASP A 54 -23.26 8.09 -7.45
N LEU A 55 -23.94 7.31 -8.29
CA LEU A 55 -24.21 5.90 -7.96
C LEU A 55 -23.03 5.02 -8.38
N THR A 56 -22.47 4.27 -7.42
CA THR A 56 -21.47 3.21 -7.70
C THR A 56 -22.04 2.23 -8.74
N TRP A 57 -21.24 1.83 -9.72
CA TRP A 57 -21.66 0.89 -10.74
C TRP A 57 -20.58 -0.12 -11.08
N LEU A 58 -20.96 -1.35 -11.40
CA LEU A 58 -20.03 -2.45 -11.60
C LEU A 58 -20.56 -3.51 -12.57
N ASN A 59 -19.66 -4.34 -13.09
CA ASN A 59 -20.02 -5.48 -13.93
C ASN A 59 -20.54 -6.63 -13.08
N CYS A 60 -21.86 -6.70 -12.89
CA CYS A 60 -22.48 -7.73 -12.05
C CYS A 60 -22.33 -9.15 -12.61
N ARG A 61 -21.98 -9.33 -13.88
CA ARG A 61 -21.68 -10.66 -14.44
C ARG A 61 -20.37 -11.24 -13.90
N LYS A 62 -19.47 -10.38 -13.42
CA LYS A 62 -18.19 -10.79 -12.79
C LYS A 62 -18.35 -11.07 -11.29
N LEU A 63 -19.52 -10.79 -10.71
CA LEU A 63 -19.78 -11.06 -9.30
C LEU A 63 -20.27 -12.49 -9.10
N LYS A 64 -19.94 -13.05 -7.93
CA LYS A 64 -20.58 -14.30 -7.51
C LYS A 64 -22.09 -14.08 -7.29
N PRO A 65 -22.95 -15.05 -7.62
CA PRO A 65 -24.35 -14.99 -7.29
C PRO A 65 -24.56 -14.74 -5.80
N SER A 66 -25.50 -13.86 -5.46
CA SER A 66 -25.78 -13.45 -4.09
C SER A 66 -27.26 -13.63 -3.78
N PRO A 67 -27.63 -14.32 -2.68
CA PRO A 67 -29.02 -14.51 -2.29
C PRO A 67 -29.62 -13.23 -1.68
N THR A 68 -28.79 -12.25 -1.30
CA THR A 68 -29.23 -10.98 -0.69
C THR A 68 -29.46 -9.87 -1.71
N LEU A 69 -29.16 -10.12 -3.00
CA LEU A 69 -29.35 -9.17 -4.08
C LEU A 69 -30.84 -8.90 -4.32
N ARG A 70 -31.22 -7.62 -4.32
CA ARG A 70 -32.59 -7.15 -4.56
C ARG A 70 -32.61 -6.14 -5.70
N LEU A 71 -33.58 -6.32 -6.60
CA LEU A 71 -33.86 -5.34 -7.65
C LEU A 71 -34.62 -4.15 -7.05
N VAL A 72 -34.24 -2.93 -7.42
CA VAL A 72 -34.97 -1.73 -7.00
C VAL A 72 -36.15 -1.50 -7.95
N SER A 73 -37.36 -1.40 -7.42
CA SER A 73 -38.58 -1.12 -8.20
C SER A 73 -38.65 0.34 -8.65
N CYS A 74 -39.23 0.61 -9.82
CA CYS A 74 -39.43 1.98 -10.33
C CYS A 74 -40.26 2.87 -9.40
N GLN A 75 -41.17 2.30 -8.61
CA GLN A 75 -42.03 3.08 -7.71
C GLN A 75 -41.35 3.44 -6.39
N SER A 76 -40.19 2.84 -6.09
CA SER A 76 -39.44 3.07 -4.85
C SER A 76 -38.96 4.52 -4.73
N SER A 77 -38.86 5.02 -3.50
CA SER A 77 -38.24 6.31 -3.21
C SER A 77 -36.79 6.36 -3.70
N THR A 78 -36.03 5.27 -3.49
CA THR A 78 -34.66 5.12 -4.02
C THR A 78 -34.58 5.43 -5.51
N CYS A 79 -35.48 4.85 -6.33
CA CYS A 79 -35.46 5.08 -7.77
C CYS A 79 -35.86 6.51 -8.13
N LYS A 80 -36.86 7.07 -7.45
CA LYS A 80 -37.34 8.44 -7.71
C LYS A 80 -36.33 9.52 -7.34
N SER A 81 -35.49 9.25 -6.33
CA SER A 81 -34.45 10.17 -5.86
C SER A 81 -33.15 10.11 -6.68
N LEU A 82 -32.96 9.07 -7.51
CA LEU A 82 -31.78 8.96 -8.36
C LEU A 82 -31.85 9.92 -9.55
N HIS A 83 -30.81 10.72 -9.75
CA HIS A 83 -30.67 11.55 -10.94
C HIS A 83 -30.34 10.69 -12.16
N GLY A 84 -30.98 10.96 -13.30
CA GLY A 84 -30.79 10.12 -14.50
C GLY A 84 -31.43 8.74 -14.37
N ASN A 85 -32.39 8.57 -13.45
CA ASN A 85 -33.20 7.38 -13.35
C ASN A 85 -34.02 7.11 -14.62
N GLY A 86 -34.39 5.85 -14.78
CA GLY A 86 -35.32 5.37 -15.78
C GLY A 86 -36.07 4.16 -15.26
N CYS A 87 -37.03 3.67 -16.04
CA CYS A 87 -37.79 2.48 -15.70
C CYS A 87 -37.77 1.49 -16.86
N ASP A 88 -37.45 0.24 -16.58
CA ASP A 88 -37.68 -0.84 -17.53
C ASP A 88 -39.20 -1.11 -17.60
N GLY A 89 -39.81 -0.81 -18.76
CA GLY A 89 -41.25 -0.95 -18.96
C GLY A 89 -41.78 -2.37 -18.78
N LYS A 90 -40.94 -3.39 -19.02
CA LYS A 90 -41.30 -4.82 -18.92
C LYS A 90 -41.14 -5.34 -17.50
N THR A 91 -39.97 -5.15 -16.91
CA THR A 91 -39.63 -5.73 -15.60
C THR A 91 -40.00 -4.83 -14.42
N LYS A 92 -40.41 -3.58 -14.68
CA LYS A 92 -40.68 -2.54 -13.67
C LYS A 92 -39.50 -2.30 -12.72
N THR A 93 -38.27 -2.59 -13.17
CA THR A 93 -37.04 -2.33 -12.42
C THR A 93 -36.46 -0.96 -12.74
N CYS A 94 -35.89 -0.33 -11.73
CA CYS A 94 -35.21 0.95 -11.83
C CYS A 94 -33.94 0.83 -12.67
N LEU A 95 -33.76 1.78 -13.58
CA LEU A 95 -32.59 1.92 -14.42
C LEU A 95 -31.83 3.19 -14.03
N TYR A 96 -30.52 3.18 -14.21
CA TYR A 96 -29.66 4.34 -13.98
C TYR A 96 -28.77 4.59 -15.19
N ARG A 97 -28.81 5.82 -15.71
CA ARG A 97 -27.93 6.27 -16.78
C ARG A 97 -26.60 6.77 -16.19
N GLN A 98 -25.55 6.02 -16.42
CA GLN A 98 -24.20 6.30 -15.94
C GLN A 98 -23.28 6.69 -17.12
N PRO A 99 -22.67 7.88 -17.12
CA PRO A 99 -21.61 8.21 -18.06
C PRO A 99 -20.35 7.42 -17.68
N THR A 100 -19.60 6.91 -18.67
CA THR A 100 -18.26 6.39 -18.36
C THR A 100 -17.33 7.55 -17.97
N PRO A 101 -16.53 7.40 -16.90
CA PRO A 101 -15.60 8.42 -16.46
C PRO A 101 -14.34 8.49 -17.31
N LEU A 102 -14.11 7.53 -18.21
CA LEU A 102 -12.95 7.46 -19.09
C LEU A 102 -13.34 7.71 -20.55
N GLY A 103 -12.44 8.34 -21.32
CA GLY A 103 -12.61 8.64 -22.74
C GLY A 103 -12.98 10.09 -23.05
N ILE A 104 -12.76 10.49 -24.31
CA ILE A 104 -12.97 11.86 -24.81
C ILE A 104 -14.48 12.15 -24.96
N THR A 105 -15.28 11.13 -25.26
CA THR A 105 -16.74 11.21 -25.35
C THR A 105 -17.39 10.36 -24.24
N PRO A 106 -18.25 10.95 -23.38
CA PRO A 106 -18.94 10.18 -22.35
C PRO A 106 -19.93 9.22 -23.02
N VAL A 107 -19.59 7.93 -23.08
CA VAL A 107 -20.56 6.91 -23.50
C VAL A 107 -21.56 6.75 -22.36
N LEU A 108 -22.83 7.01 -22.65
CA LEU A 108 -23.91 6.81 -21.69
C LEU A 108 -24.26 5.32 -21.61
N THR A 109 -24.09 4.74 -20.44
CA THR A 109 -24.46 3.36 -20.15
C THR A 109 -25.74 3.35 -19.34
N THR A 110 -26.61 2.36 -19.56
CA THR A 110 -27.79 2.15 -18.70
C THR A 110 -27.59 0.86 -17.93
N GLY A 111 -27.65 0.93 -16.59
CA GLY A 111 -27.58 -0.23 -15.71
C GLY A 111 -28.85 -0.41 -14.89
N ARG A 112 -29.07 -1.62 -14.36
CA ARG A 112 -30.15 -1.88 -13.41
C ARG A 112 -29.72 -1.51 -12.01
N VAL A 113 -30.56 -0.78 -11.29
CA VAL A 113 -30.29 -0.43 -9.89
C VAL A 113 -30.66 -1.60 -9.00
N VAL A 114 -29.72 -1.98 -8.14
CA VAL A 114 -29.82 -3.10 -7.22
C VAL A 114 -29.39 -2.68 -5.82
N GLN A 115 -29.81 -3.47 -4.83
CA GLN A 115 -29.36 -3.38 -3.46
C GLN A 115 -28.81 -4.73 -3.03
N ASP A 116 -27.62 -4.73 -2.43
CA ASP A 116 -27.04 -5.94 -1.86
C ASP A 116 -26.15 -5.59 -0.66
N ARG A 117 -25.60 -6.60 0.00
CA ARG A 117 -24.63 -6.45 1.07
C ARG A 117 -23.28 -6.00 0.51
N ALA A 118 -22.69 -4.98 1.11
CA ALA A 118 -21.29 -4.60 0.92
C ALA A 118 -20.53 -4.67 2.24
N THR A 119 -19.31 -5.20 2.22
CA THR A 119 -18.42 -5.24 3.38
C THR A 119 -17.11 -4.52 3.09
N PHE A 120 -16.66 -3.72 4.05
CA PHE A 120 -15.46 -2.90 3.96
C PHE A 120 -14.98 -2.57 5.37
N SER A 121 -13.68 -2.51 5.61
CA SER A 121 -13.12 -2.07 6.90
C SER A 121 -13.73 -2.76 8.14
N LYS A 122 -14.09 -4.05 8.04
CA LYS A 122 -14.81 -4.85 9.06
C LYS A 122 -16.25 -4.38 9.36
N ALA A 123 -16.77 -3.40 8.64
CA ALA A 123 -18.17 -3.03 8.62
C ALA A 123 -18.93 -3.74 7.49
N SER A 124 -20.25 -3.82 7.67
CA SER A 124 -21.18 -4.46 6.75
C SER A 124 -22.37 -3.55 6.53
N LEU A 125 -22.52 -3.05 5.30
CA LEU A 125 -23.68 -2.30 4.83
C LEU A 125 -24.67 -3.29 4.20
N SER A 126 -25.85 -3.47 4.81
CA SER A 126 -26.84 -4.47 4.38
C SER A 126 -27.57 -4.12 3.08
N HIS A 127 -27.78 -2.83 2.82
CA HIS A 127 -28.53 -2.32 1.68
C HIS A 127 -27.70 -1.33 0.87
N PHE A 128 -26.53 -1.75 0.41
CA PHE A 128 -25.70 -0.94 -0.48
C PHE A 128 -26.38 -0.86 -1.84
N THR A 129 -26.75 0.35 -2.26
CA THR A 129 -27.41 0.63 -3.53
C THR A 129 -26.36 0.91 -4.59
N PHE A 130 -26.37 0.16 -5.68
CA PHE A 130 -25.45 0.32 -6.81
C PHE A 130 -26.11 -0.08 -8.13
N SER A 131 -25.45 0.19 -9.25
CA SER A 131 -25.95 -0.13 -10.59
C SER A 131 -25.15 -1.26 -11.24
N CYS A 132 -25.86 -2.23 -11.82
CA CYS A 132 -25.29 -3.30 -12.62
C CYS A 132 -25.14 -2.86 -14.08
N ALA A 133 -23.90 -2.70 -14.54
CA ALA A 133 -23.56 -2.29 -15.91
C ALA A 133 -23.13 -3.49 -16.79
N GLU A 134 -23.29 -3.36 -18.11
CA GLU A 134 -22.81 -4.35 -19.08
C GLU A 134 -21.29 -4.24 -19.36
N GLU A 135 -20.66 -5.36 -19.73
CA GLU A 135 -19.20 -5.46 -19.88
C GLU A 135 -18.59 -4.59 -21.00
N LYS A 136 -19.36 -4.28 -22.05
CA LYS A 136 -18.91 -3.47 -23.19
C LYS A 136 -18.54 -2.02 -22.82
N HIS A 137 -18.79 -1.61 -21.58
CA HIS A 137 -18.61 -0.23 -21.09
C HIS A 137 -17.37 -0.04 -20.21
N PHE A 138 -16.49 -1.04 -20.13
CA PHE A 138 -15.24 -1.00 -19.37
C PHE A 138 -14.01 -0.73 -20.24
N GLN A 139 -14.18 -0.23 -21.46
CA GLN A 139 -13.07 0.10 -22.35
C GLN A 139 -12.18 1.19 -21.74
N GLY A 140 -10.87 0.96 -21.73
CA GLY A 140 -9.88 1.89 -21.16
C GLY A 140 -9.64 1.73 -19.66
N PHE A 141 -10.42 0.90 -18.95
CA PHE A 141 -10.17 0.58 -17.56
C PHE A 141 -8.95 -0.36 -17.42
N SER A 142 -8.21 -0.24 -16.30
CA SER A 142 -7.20 -1.24 -15.95
C SER A 142 -7.82 -2.65 -15.92
N PRO A 143 -7.13 -3.71 -16.39
CA PRO A 143 -7.67 -5.07 -16.43
C PRO A 143 -8.20 -5.60 -15.08
N GLN A 144 -7.70 -5.02 -13.99
CA GLN A 144 -8.05 -5.39 -12.63
C GLN A 144 -9.37 -4.76 -12.16
N VAL A 145 -9.86 -3.71 -12.83
CA VAL A 145 -11.03 -2.92 -12.40
C VAL A 145 -12.30 -3.43 -13.07
N ALA A 146 -13.36 -3.61 -12.28
CA ALA A 146 -14.65 -4.13 -12.75
C ALA A 146 -15.84 -3.20 -12.44
N GLY A 147 -15.56 -1.93 -12.10
CA GLY A 147 -16.57 -0.96 -11.70
C GLY A 147 -15.97 0.41 -11.36
N VAL A 148 -16.85 1.33 -10.97
CA VAL A 148 -16.53 2.67 -10.49
C VAL A 148 -17.21 2.86 -9.14
N LEU A 149 -16.41 3.23 -8.14
CA LEU A 149 -16.87 3.66 -6.83
C LEU A 149 -17.20 5.15 -6.91
N GLY A 150 -18.49 5.47 -6.77
CA GLY A 150 -18.97 6.84 -6.82
C GLY A 150 -18.68 7.62 -5.54
N LEU A 151 -18.00 8.75 -5.66
CA LEU A 151 -17.61 9.64 -4.56
C LEU A 151 -18.17 11.05 -4.71
N SER A 152 -19.17 11.29 -5.55
CA SER A 152 -19.73 12.63 -5.75
C SER A 152 -20.41 13.22 -4.50
N PRO A 153 -20.74 14.53 -4.52
CA PRO A 153 -21.56 15.16 -3.48
C PRO A 153 -22.97 14.58 -3.32
N GLY A 154 -23.44 13.80 -4.30
CA GLY A 154 -24.80 13.29 -4.41
C GLY A 154 -25.23 12.36 -3.27
N GLN A 155 -26.53 12.07 -3.24
CA GLN A 155 -27.14 11.31 -2.14
C GLN A 155 -26.80 9.82 -2.18
N PHE A 156 -26.38 9.29 -3.33
CA PHE A 156 -26.16 7.87 -3.55
C PHE A 156 -24.68 7.50 -3.72
N SER A 157 -23.76 8.45 -3.54
CA SER A 157 -22.34 8.17 -3.44
C SER A 157 -22.03 7.21 -2.29
N PHE A 158 -20.97 6.42 -2.47
CA PHE A 158 -20.57 5.39 -1.52
C PHE A 158 -20.40 5.97 -0.12
N TRP A 159 -19.67 7.08 -0.02
CA TRP A 159 -19.43 7.73 1.28
C TRP A 159 -20.73 8.19 1.92
N ARG A 160 -21.70 8.73 1.14
CA ARG A 160 -22.98 9.19 1.68
C ARG A 160 -23.82 8.03 2.20
N GLN A 161 -23.93 6.95 1.43
CA GLN A 161 -24.64 5.74 1.84
C GLN A 161 -24.08 5.18 3.15
N VAL A 162 -22.74 5.14 3.28
CA VAL A 162 -22.06 4.71 4.51
C VAL A 162 -22.33 5.67 5.66
N THR A 163 -22.18 6.98 5.47
CA THR A 163 -22.35 7.95 6.56
C THR A 163 -23.79 7.97 7.09
N THR A 164 -24.78 7.84 6.20
CA THR A 164 -26.20 7.77 6.56
C THR A 164 -26.52 6.46 7.28
N ALA A 165 -26.05 5.32 6.77
CA ALA A 165 -26.37 4.01 7.34
C ALA A 165 -25.78 3.80 8.74
N PHE A 166 -24.60 4.36 9.02
CA PHE A 166 -23.93 4.23 10.32
C PHE A 166 -24.11 5.45 11.23
N ASN A 167 -24.88 6.45 10.80
CA ASN A 167 -25.08 7.72 11.52
C ASN A 167 -23.74 8.35 11.99
N ILE A 168 -22.78 8.43 11.07
CA ILE A 168 -21.47 9.06 11.29
C ILE A 168 -21.39 10.40 10.57
N ILE A 169 -20.41 11.21 10.94
CA ILE A 169 -20.22 12.55 10.41
C ILE A 169 -20.08 12.50 8.86
N PRO A 170 -20.80 13.34 8.09
CA PRO A 170 -20.79 13.33 6.63
C PRO A 170 -19.50 13.94 6.07
N LYS A 171 -18.38 13.24 6.29
CA LYS A 171 -17.05 13.61 5.84
C LYS A 171 -16.38 12.43 5.19
N PHE A 172 -15.51 12.68 4.22
CA PHE A 172 -14.54 11.70 3.78
C PHE A 172 -13.20 12.38 3.48
N SER A 173 -12.14 11.60 3.49
CA SER A 173 -10.79 12.08 3.21
C SER A 173 -10.10 11.21 2.18
N LEU A 174 -9.33 11.83 1.31
CA LEU A 174 -8.46 11.18 0.33
C LEU A 174 -7.00 11.42 0.68
N CYS A 175 -6.22 10.34 0.64
CA CYS A 175 -4.77 10.40 0.65
C CYS A 175 -4.27 9.52 -0.49
N LEU A 176 -3.97 10.13 -1.65
CA LEU A 176 -3.60 9.42 -2.87
C LEU A 176 -2.10 9.09 -2.86
N PRO A 177 -1.69 7.85 -3.18
CA PRO A 177 -0.29 7.47 -3.10
C PRO A 177 0.51 7.92 -4.34
N SER A 178 1.72 8.45 -4.14
CA SER A 178 2.72 8.52 -5.22
C SER A 178 3.32 7.15 -5.54
N SER A 179 3.39 6.27 -4.54
CA SER A 179 3.84 4.88 -4.62
C SER A 179 3.20 4.04 -3.51
N GLY A 180 3.03 2.73 -3.70
CA GLY A 180 2.37 1.86 -2.72
C GLY A 180 0.86 2.14 -2.61
N ASN A 181 0.32 2.01 -1.39
CA ASN A 181 -1.13 2.14 -1.15
C ASN A 181 -1.46 3.42 -0.39
N GLY A 182 -2.41 4.19 -0.91
CA GLY A 182 -3.04 5.31 -0.23
C GLY A 182 -4.29 4.88 0.53
N HIS A 183 -5.11 5.84 0.93
CA HIS A 183 -6.25 5.58 1.80
C HIS A 183 -7.43 6.51 1.49
N LEU A 184 -8.63 5.91 1.45
CA LEU A 184 -9.93 6.58 1.49
C LEU A 184 -10.49 6.40 2.90
N TYR A 185 -10.82 7.51 3.56
CA TYR A 185 -11.39 7.53 4.91
C TYR A 185 -12.84 8.00 4.85
N ILE A 186 -13.77 7.25 5.41
CA ILE A 186 -15.17 7.67 5.60
C ILE A 186 -15.38 8.02 7.07
N GLY A 187 -16.03 9.14 7.35
CA GLY A 187 -16.06 9.78 8.68
C GLY A 187 -14.91 10.78 8.91
N GLY A 188 -14.09 11.01 7.88
CA GLY A 188 -12.90 11.88 7.93
C GLY A 188 -11.65 11.20 8.48
N ALA A 189 -10.47 11.77 8.22
CA ALA A 189 -9.19 11.29 8.75
C ALA A 189 -9.05 11.59 10.26
N LYS A 190 -8.96 10.57 11.12
CA LYS A 190 -8.53 10.76 12.52
C LYS A 190 -7.04 11.08 12.55
N GLY A 191 -6.70 12.31 12.93
CA GLY A 191 -5.31 12.76 13.02
C GLY A 191 -4.51 11.88 13.98
N GLY A 192 -3.45 11.23 13.48
CA GLY A 192 -2.44 10.60 14.33
C GLY A 192 -1.64 11.64 15.12
N ASN A 193 -0.72 11.18 15.97
CA ASN A 193 0.08 12.04 16.88
C ASN A 193 0.90 13.15 16.17
N ASN A 194 1.10 13.08 14.85
CA ASN A 194 1.69 14.16 14.05
C ASN A 194 0.59 14.78 13.18
N LYS A 195 -0.04 15.85 13.68
CA LYS A 195 -1.01 16.63 12.89
C LYS A 195 -0.25 17.42 11.83
N VAL A 196 -0.38 17.00 10.57
CA VAL A 196 0.04 17.84 9.44
C VAL A 196 -0.90 19.05 9.38
N PRO A 197 -0.39 20.28 9.18
CA PRO A 197 -1.24 21.45 9.05
C PRO A 197 -2.27 21.26 7.93
N MET A 198 -3.53 21.60 8.21
CA MET A 198 -4.63 21.56 7.26
C MET A 198 -5.15 22.98 7.02
N THR A 199 -5.31 23.35 5.77
CA THR A 199 -5.83 24.65 5.33
C THR A 199 -7.23 24.49 4.78
N LEU A 200 -8.16 25.35 5.20
CA LEU A 200 -9.57 25.29 4.81
C LEU A 200 -9.90 26.23 3.66
N THR A 201 -10.72 25.74 2.73
CA THR A 201 -11.32 26.52 1.65
C THR A 201 -12.80 26.12 1.43
N PRO A 202 -13.70 27.05 1.12
CA PRO A 202 -15.08 26.73 0.76
C PRO A 202 -15.17 25.92 -0.54
N LEU A 203 -16.09 24.94 -0.58
CA LEU A 203 -16.49 24.30 -1.83
C LEU A 203 -17.52 25.18 -2.56
N LYS A 204 -17.35 25.34 -3.87
CA LYS A 204 -18.24 26.13 -4.75
C LYS A 204 -19.32 25.23 -5.37
N ASN A 205 -20.55 25.74 -5.51
CA ASN A 205 -21.64 25.13 -6.29
C ASN A 205 -21.82 23.61 -6.02
N ILE A 206 -22.07 23.23 -4.76
CA ILE A 206 -22.32 21.84 -4.37
C ILE A 206 -23.70 21.40 -4.91
N GLY A 207 -23.77 21.10 -6.20
CA GLY A 207 -24.90 20.46 -6.88
C GLY A 207 -24.62 18.98 -7.18
N TYR A 208 -25.42 18.40 -8.08
CA TYR A 208 -25.30 17.00 -8.49
C TYR A 208 -24.14 16.79 -9.49
N GLY A 209 -22.89 16.71 -9.01
CA GLY A 209 -21.84 16.12 -9.84
C GLY A 209 -20.41 16.39 -9.39
N ASP A 210 -19.99 17.66 -9.36
CA ASP A 210 -18.56 17.99 -9.34
C ASP A 210 -18.13 18.70 -8.05
N TYR A 211 -16.88 18.45 -7.63
CA TYR A 211 -16.21 19.19 -6.57
C TYR A 211 -15.50 20.41 -7.18
N LEU A 212 -16.09 21.59 -7.00
CA LEU A 212 -15.56 22.83 -7.55
C LEU A 212 -14.96 23.72 -6.45
N LEU A 213 -13.86 24.37 -6.77
CA LEU A 213 -13.16 25.35 -5.95
C LEU A 213 -13.13 26.69 -6.67
N SER A 214 -13.27 27.78 -5.93
CA SER A 214 -13.01 29.12 -6.49
C SER A 214 -11.50 29.36 -6.55
N VAL A 215 -10.99 29.77 -7.71
CA VAL A 215 -9.58 30.12 -7.90
C VAL A 215 -9.45 31.64 -7.95
N LYS A 216 -8.51 32.18 -7.19
CA LYS A 216 -8.21 33.63 -7.15
C LYS A 216 -7.01 34.00 -8.00
N SER A 217 -5.99 33.14 -8.02
CA SER A 217 -4.70 33.47 -8.61
C SER A 217 -3.87 32.21 -8.84
N PHE A 218 -2.79 32.36 -9.59
CA PHE A 218 -1.74 31.35 -9.77
C PHE A 218 -0.38 31.97 -9.47
N TYR A 219 0.52 31.18 -8.91
CA TYR A 219 1.90 31.59 -8.65
C TYR A 219 2.89 30.56 -9.19
N VAL A 220 4.03 31.03 -9.66
CA VAL A 220 5.17 30.19 -10.03
C VAL A 220 6.44 30.75 -9.41
N GLY A 221 7.09 29.95 -8.57
CA GLY A 221 8.27 30.37 -7.79
C GLY A 221 7.97 31.59 -6.92
N GLY A 222 6.76 31.67 -6.35
CA GLY A 222 6.27 32.77 -5.52
C GLY A 222 5.80 34.03 -6.27
N SER A 223 6.00 34.11 -7.60
CA SER A 223 5.56 35.25 -8.40
C SER A 223 4.14 35.04 -8.94
N PRO A 224 3.19 35.98 -8.75
CA PRO A 224 1.83 35.85 -9.28
C PRO A 224 1.81 35.93 -10.81
N LEU A 225 0.92 35.17 -11.45
CA LEU A 225 0.67 35.25 -12.88
C LEU A 225 -0.33 36.36 -13.19
N SER A 226 -0.06 37.14 -14.24
CA SER A 226 -1.02 38.11 -14.78
C SER A 226 -2.00 37.39 -15.69
N LEU A 227 -3.23 37.19 -15.21
CA LEU A 227 -4.31 36.48 -15.91
C LEU A 227 -5.54 37.39 -15.99
N ASN A 228 -6.33 37.23 -17.05
CA ASN A 228 -7.65 37.87 -17.11
C ASN A 228 -8.55 37.27 -16.03
N PRO A 229 -9.15 38.07 -15.11
CA PRO A 229 -10.01 37.54 -14.04
C PRO A 229 -11.16 36.66 -14.53
N SER A 230 -11.71 36.92 -15.72
CA SER A 230 -12.79 36.10 -16.29
C SER A 230 -12.37 34.64 -16.54
N LEU A 231 -11.08 34.39 -16.78
CA LEU A 231 -10.53 33.04 -16.93
C LEU A 231 -10.59 32.25 -15.63
N LEU A 232 -10.76 32.87 -14.46
CA LEU A 232 -10.79 32.18 -13.16
C LEU A 232 -12.21 31.98 -12.62
N GLU A 233 -13.22 32.61 -13.24
CA GLU A 233 -14.61 32.59 -12.78
C GLU A 233 -15.21 31.18 -12.75
N ALA A 234 -14.89 30.32 -13.72
CA ALA A 234 -15.40 28.94 -13.73
C ALA A 234 -14.84 28.12 -12.54
N GLY A 235 -13.62 28.46 -12.08
CA GLY A 235 -12.96 27.82 -10.94
C GLY A 235 -12.21 26.54 -11.32
N ALA A 236 -11.92 25.73 -10.31
CA ALA A 236 -11.19 24.47 -10.46
C ALA A 236 -12.04 23.27 -10.05
N LYS A 237 -12.10 22.26 -10.92
CA LYS A 237 -12.72 20.96 -10.65
C LYS A 237 -11.68 19.96 -10.14
N LEU A 238 -12.01 19.19 -9.11
CA LEU A 238 -11.20 18.05 -8.69
C LEU A 238 -11.59 16.79 -9.46
N SER A 239 -10.61 16.03 -9.93
CA SER A 239 -10.85 14.75 -10.62
C SER A 239 -9.88 13.66 -10.18
N THR A 240 -10.41 12.46 -9.94
CA THR A 240 -9.62 11.25 -9.65
C THR A 240 -9.43 10.34 -10.86
N VAL A 241 -9.98 10.72 -12.02
CA VAL A 241 -9.88 9.95 -13.28
C VAL A 241 -9.05 10.66 -14.34
N VAL A 242 -8.69 11.92 -14.09
CA VAL A 242 -7.71 12.68 -14.88
C VAL A 242 -6.34 12.56 -14.20
N PRO A 243 -5.30 12.01 -14.88
CA PRO A 243 -3.99 11.81 -14.26
C PRO A 243 -3.25 13.10 -13.91
N TYR A 244 -3.24 14.08 -14.82
CA TYR A 244 -2.48 15.33 -14.67
C TYR A 244 -3.41 16.53 -14.75
N THR A 245 -3.08 17.62 -14.07
CA THR A 245 -3.92 18.82 -14.08
C THR A 245 -4.02 19.41 -15.49
N VAL A 246 -5.25 19.64 -15.94
CA VAL A 246 -5.56 20.24 -17.24
C VAL A 246 -5.95 21.69 -17.03
N LEU A 247 -5.35 22.60 -17.80
CA LEU A 247 -5.55 24.04 -17.68
C LEU A 247 -6.11 24.61 -18.98
N HIS A 248 -6.97 25.61 -18.88
CA HIS A 248 -7.31 26.43 -20.04
C HIS A 248 -6.03 27.01 -20.67
N THR A 249 -5.97 27.06 -22.01
CA THR A 249 -4.76 27.42 -22.78
C THR A 249 -4.06 28.69 -22.30
N ASP A 250 -4.82 29.75 -22.00
CA ASP A 250 -4.21 31.02 -21.56
C ASP A 250 -3.56 30.91 -20.17
N ILE A 251 -4.14 30.10 -19.27
CA ILE A 251 -3.57 29.81 -17.95
C ILE A 251 -2.34 28.92 -18.11
N TYR A 252 -2.43 27.88 -18.95
CA TYR A 252 -1.32 27.00 -19.27
C TYR A 252 -0.11 27.78 -19.79
N ASN A 253 -0.33 28.61 -20.82
CA ASN A 253 0.73 29.41 -21.45
C ASN A 253 1.40 30.38 -20.47
N ALA A 254 0.62 31.06 -19.62
CA ALA A 254 1.18 31.96 -18.61
C ALA A 254 2.02 31.19 -17.57
N LEU A 255 1.52 30.02 -17.14
CA LEU A 255 2.18 29.17 -16.16
C LEU A 255 3.47 28.57 -16.73
N ALA A 256 3.41 27.97 -17.92
CA ALA A 256 4.54 27.37 -18.62
C ALA A 256 5.66 28.40 -18.86
N ARG A 257 5.34 29.58 -19.39
CA ARG A 257 6.32 30.67 -19.59
C ARG A 257 7.01 31.07 -18.28
N SER A 258 6.24 31.27 -17.22
CA SER A 258 6.79 31.64 -15.91
C SER A 258 7.64 30.51 -15.32
N PHE A 259 7.21 29.25 -15.48
CA PHE A 259 7.95 28.08 -15.04
C PHE A 259 9.28 27.95 -15.77
N THR A 260 9.29 28.03 -17.10
CA THR A 260 10.50 28.01 -17.94
C THR A 260 11.51 29.09 -17.51
N GLN A 261 11.06 30.33 -17.30
CA GLN A 261 11.92 31.42 -16.83
C GLN A 261 12.55 31.16 -15.45
N LYS A 262 11.84 30.49 -14.55
CA LYS A 262 12.35 30.16 -13.21
C LYS A 262 13.23 28.92 -13.23
N ALA A 263 12.89 27.94 -14.06
CA ALA A 263 13.63 26.69 -14.26
C ALA A 263 15.01 26.94 -14.87
N THR A 264 15.10 27.79 -15.89
CA THR A 264 16.38 28.15 -16.52
C THR A 264 17.32 28.89 -15.55
N LYS A 265 16.77 29.75 -14.68
CA LYS A 265 17.53 30.44 -13.62
C LYS A 265 18.15 29.49 -12.59
N ILE A 266 17.61 28.28 -12.42
CA ILE A 266 18.17 27.27 -11.51
C ILE A 266 18.99 26.20 -12.23
N GLY A 267 19.34 26.42 -13.51
CA GLY A 267 20.24 25.57 -14.29
C GLY A 267 19.56 24.37 -14.98
N MET A 268 18.26 24.46 -15.26
CA MET A 268 17.56 23.52 -16.15
C MET A 268 17.59 24.05 -17.59
N PHE A 269 17.64 23.15 -18.57
CA PHE A 269 17.66 23.51 -19.99
C PHE A 269 16.42 22.96 -20.68
N GLU A 270 15.78 23.75 -21.55
CA GLU A 270 14.63 23.29 -22.33
C GLU A 270 15.00 22.10 -23.20
N ALA A 271 14.10 21.12 -23.29
CA ALA A 271 14.22 19.91 -24.06
C ALA A 271 12.96 19.71 -24.93
N PRO A 272 13.03 18.91 -26.01
CA PRO A 272 11.85 18.62 -26.82
C PRO A 272 10.69 18.07 -25.97
N GLY A 273 9.48 18.56 -26.28
CA GLY A 273 8.25 18.09 -25.66
C GLY A 273 8.07 16.58 -25.84
N HIS A 274 7.47 15.93 -24.85
CA HIS A 274 7.13 14.51 -24.88
C HIS A 274 5.67 14.34 -24.54
N GLU A 275 4.87 13.93 -25.53
CA GLU A 275 3.42 13.79 -25.35
C GLU A 275 3.07 12.96 -24.11
N PRO A 276 2.04 13.37 -23.33
CA PRO A 276 1.16 14.52 -23.57
C PRO A 276 1.71 15.89 -23.11
N PHE A 277 2.99 15.99 -22.73
CA PHE A 277 3.60 17.20 -22.19
C PHE A 277 4.35 18.00 -23.25
N THR A 278 4.14 19.32 -23.28
CA THR A 278 4.81 20.20 -24.25
C THR A 278 6.08 20.84 -23.70
N ASP A 279 6.10 21.17 -22.41
CA ASP A 279 7.19 21.92 -21.78
C ASP A 279 8.09 20.96 -20.99
N CYS A 280 9.19 20.57 -21.61
CA CYS A 280 10.16 19.64 -21.05
C CYS A 280 11.54 20.27 -20.89
N PHE A 281 12.33 19.68 -20.01
CA PHE A 281 13.64 20.17 -19.60
C PHE A 281 14.59 19.00 -19.37
N ASP A 282 15.86 19.16 -19.75
CA ASP A 282 16.92 18.34 -19.19
C ASP A 282 17.08 18.69 -17.70
N GLU A 283 17.10 17.66 -16.86
CA GLU A 283 17.20 17.80 -15.41
C GLU A 283 18.47 18.57 -15.00
N GLY A 284 19.53 18.55 -15.81
CA GLY A 284 20.70 19.42 -15.64
C GLY A 284 21.27 19.41 -14.22
N ALA A 285 21.50 20.59 -13.64
CA ALA A 285 21.95 20.77 -12.25
C ALA A 285 20.80 20.71 -11.21
N SER A 286 19.58 20.32 -11.59
CA SER A 286 18.43 20.16 -10.68
C SER A 286 18.71 19.03 -9.68
N THR A 287 19.33 19.41 -8.56
CA THR A 287 19.57 18.53 -7.42
C THR A 287 18.32 18.42 -6.55
N ARG A 288 18.31 17.51 -5.58
CA ARG A 288 17.29 17.55 -4.52
C ARG A 288 17.64 18.67 -3.54
N ASN A 289 16.65 19.46 -3.13
CA ASN A 289 16.81 20.45 -2.08
C ASN A 289 17.15 19.79 -0.73
N GLN A 290 17.46 20.59 0.29
CA GLN A 290 17.83 20.11 1.62
C GLN A 290 16.77 19.18 2.26
N ARG A 291 15.52 19.24 1.80
CA ARG A 291 14.40 18.40 2.26
C ARG A 291 14.19 17.14 1.39
N GLY A 292 15.07 16.88 0.43
CA GLY A 292 15.00 15.69 -0.43
C GLY A 292 13.95 15.79 -1.54
N LEU A 293 13.32 16.94 -1.74
CA LEU A 293 12.42 17.20 -2.87
C LEU A 293 13.21 17.67 -4.08
N LYS A 294 12.68 17.41 -5.27
CA LYS A 294 13.29 17.88 -6.51
C LYS A 294 13.32 19.41 -6.55
N ASN A 295 14.48 19.99 -6.88
CA ASN A 295 14.64 21.44 -6.96
C ASN A 295 14.09 21.96 -8.29
N VAL A 296 12.78 22.21 -8.32
CA VAL A 296 12.04 22.80 -9.44
C VAL A 296 11.13 23.92 -8.91
N PRO A 297 10.72 24.88 -9.76
CA PRO A 297 9.81 25.93 -9.34
C PRO A 297 8.53 25.38 -8.70
N VAL A 298 8.17 25.93 -7.54
CA VAL A 298 6.90 25.64 -6.85
C VAL A 298 5.76 26.30 -7.63
N ILE A 299 4.65 25.59 -7.80
CA ILE A 299 3.43 26.11 -8.42
C ILE A 299 2.37 26.20 -7.33
N GLU A 300 1.67 27.32 -7.23
CA GLU A 300 0.65 27.53 -6.21
C GLU A 300 -0.66 28.00 -6.83
N ILE A 301 -1.78 27.50 -6.32
CA ILE A 301 -3.13 27.97 -6.65
C ILE A 301 -3.64 28.78 -5.45
N GLY A 302 -4.00 30.03 -5.68
CA GLY A 302 -4.63 30.89 -4.69
C GLY A 302 -6.11 30.58 -4.57
N LEU A 303 -6.57 30.30 -3.36
CA LEU A 303 -7.95 29.92 -3.02
C LEU A 303 -8.51 30.87 -1.95
N PRO A 304 -9.84 31.04 -1.84
CA PRO A 304 -10.43 31.75 -0.71
C PRO A 304 -10.23 30.97 0.59
N GLY A 305 -9.72 31.65 1.62
CA GLY A 305 -9.69 31.20 3.01
C GLY A 305 -10.42 32.16 3.95
N ARG A 306 -10.38 31.88 5.25
CA ARG A 306 -11.14 32.63 6.26
C ARG A 306 -10.70 34.10 6.41
N ALA A 307 -9.39 34.36 6.33
CA ALA A 307 -8.79 35.67 6.60
C ALA A 307 -8.12 36.28 5.36
N GLY A 308 -8.44 35.79 4.16
CA GLY A 308 -7.81 36.22 2.92
C GLY A 308 -7.61 35.06 1.95
N GLU A 309 -6.71 35.25 1.00
CA GLU A 309 -6.27 34.19 0.11
C GLU A 309 -5.36 33.20 0.83
N VAL A 310 -5.57 31.91 0.58
CA VAL A 310 -4.69 30.82 1.02
C VAL A 310 -4.11 30.13 -0.21
N LYS A 311 -2.86 29.69 -0.10
CA LYS A 311 -2.15 29.07 -1.22
C LYS A 311 -2.13 27.56 -1.07
N TRP A 312 -2.51 26.86 -2.13
CA TRP A 312 -2.27 25.42 -2.25
C TRP A 312 -1.04 25.20 -3.11
N SER A 313 0.06 24.82 -2.47
CA SER A 313 1.39 24.76 -3.08
C SER A 313 1.75 23.34 -3.50
N PHE A 314 2.18 23.16 -4.76
CA PHE A 314 2.68 21.93 -5.36
C PHE A 314 4.20 22.00 -5.48
N HIS A 315 4.88 20.93 -5.04
CA HIS A 315 6.34 20.90 -4.95
C HIS A 315 6.92 19.71 -5.73
N GLY A 316 8.13 19.88 -6.26
CA GLY A 316 8.96 18.77 -6.72
C GLY A 316 8.25 17.85 -7.72
N GLU A 317 8.04 16.59 -7.32
CA GLU A 317 7.41 15.56 -8.15
C GLU A 317 5.90 15.79 -8.39
N ASN A 318 5.26 16.79 -7.76
CA ASN A 318 3.88 17.18 -8.07
C ASN A 318 3.82 18.27 -9.17
N THR A 319 4.94 18.93 -9.47
CA THR A 319 5.01 19.97 -10.52
C THR A 319 5.63 19.46 -11.81
N VAL A 320 6.47 18.42 -11.75
CA VAL A 320 7.11 17.81 -12.91
C VAL A 320 7.01 16.29 -12.89
N VAL A 321 7.08 15.69 -14.07
CA VAL A 321 7.12 14.24 -14.29
C VAL A 321 8.38 13.88 -15.08
N ARG A 322 9.04 12.79 -14.70
CA ARG A 322 10.17 12.25 -15.48
C ARG A 322 9.64 11.40 -16.63
N VAL A 323 10.01 11.74 -17.86
CA VAL A 323 9.61 11.00 -19.08
C VAL A 323 10.76 10.17 -19.65
N LEU A 324 12.00 10.63 -19.50
CA LEU A 324 13.22 9.91 -19.88
C LEU A 324 14.25 9.96 -18.75
N GLU A 325 15.38 9.29 -18.90
CA GLU A 325 16.41 9.22 -17.87
C GLU A 325 16.85 10.60 -17.38
N THR A 326 17.06 11.56 -18.30
CA THR A 326 17.43 12.95 -17.96
C THR A 326 16.33 13.98 -18.24
N VAL A 327 15.23 13.61 -18.93
CA VAL A 327 14.20 14.58 -19.33
C VAL A 327 13.01 14.56 -18.39
N ILE A 328 12.65 15.75 -17.92
CA ILE A 328 11.49 16.00 -17.06
C ILE A 328 10.58 17.04 -17.69
N CYS A 329 9.27 16.86 -17.53
CA CYS A 329 8.28 17.74 -18.13
C CYS A 329 7.37 18.34 -17.08
N LEU A 330 6.87 19.54 -17.36
CA LEU A 330 5.83 20.19 -16.57
C LEU A 330 4.61 19.26 -16.50
N ALA A 331 4.19 18.91 -15.29
CA ALA A 331 3.12 17.94 -15.07
C ALA A 331 1.70 18.56 -15.17
N PHE A 332 1.52 19.49 -16.11
CA PHE A 332 0.28 20.18 -16.42
C PHE A 332 0.04 20.05 -17.93
N ILE A 333 -1.22 20.01 -18.35
CA ILE A 333 -1.60 19.79 -19.75
C ILE A 333 -2.46 20.97 -20.22
N ASP A 334 -2.22 21.44 -21.46
CA ASP A 334 -3.11 22.38 -22.14
C ASP A 334 -4.42 21.68 -22.55
N GLY A 335 -5.52 22.10 -21.95
CA GLY A 335 -6.87 21.58 -22.22
C GLY A 335 -7.59 22.24 -23.39
N GLY A 336 -6.96 23.22 -24.03
CA GLY A 336 -7.58 24.01 -25.10
C GLY A 336 -8.43 25.16 -24.58
N LYS A 337 -8.84 26.03 -25.52
CA LYS A 337 -9.68 27.21 -25.26
C LYS A 337 -11.15 26.90 -24.94
N GLN A 338 -11.59 25.67 -25.18
CA GLN A 338 -12.97 25.22 -25.00
C GLN A 338 -13.16 24.44 -23.69
N LEU A 339 -12.17 24.48 -22.80
CA LEU A 339 -12.25 23.80 -21.51
C LEU A 339 -13.37 24.43 -20.66
N LYS A 340 -14.38 23.63 -20.31
CA LYS A 340 -15.58 24.11 -19.59
C LYS A 340 -15.25 24.66 -18.21
N GLU A 341 -14.38 23.96 -17.48
CA GLU A 341 -13.81 24.46 -16.24
C GLU A 341 -12.43 25.03 -16.54
N SER A 342 -12.07 26.18 -15.96
CA SER A 342 -10.76 26.80 -16.20
C SER A 342 -9.59 25.90 -15.82
N VAL A 343 -9.82 25.01 -14.84
CA VAL A 343 -8.83 24.13 -14.23
C VAL A 343 -9.51 22.80 -13.90
N ILE A 344 -8.87 21.68 -14.26
CA ILE A 344 -9.23 20.34 -13.77
C ILE A 344 -8.01 19.79 -13.04
N ILE A 345 -8.04 19.77 -11.71
CA ILE A 345 -6.95 19.28 -10.87
C ILE A 345 -6.96 17.74 -10.89
N GLY A 346 -5.90 17.16 -11.46
CA GLY A 346 -5.74 15.73 -11.65
C GLY A 346 -5.02 15.03 -10.49
N THR A 347 -5.06 13.70 -10.50
CA THR A 347 -4.55 12.86 -9.41
C THR A 347 -3.08 13.07 -9.07
N HIS A 348 -2.23 13.39 -10.05
CA HIS A 348 -0.79 13.60 -9.84
C HIS A 348 -0.50 14.78 -8.91
N GLN A 349 -1.27 15.87 -9.02
CA GLN A 349 -1.18 17.02 -8.10
C GLN A 349 -1.76 16.71 -6.71
N LEU A 350 -2.67 15.74 -6.61
CA LEU A 350 -3.31 15.33 -5.35
C LEU A 350 -2.51 14.24 -4.59
N GLN A 351 -1.42 13.71 -5.17
CA GLN A 351 -0.59 12.67 -4.56
C GLN A 351 0.19 13.21 -3.36
N ASP A 352 0.18 12.45 -2.27
CA ASP A 352 0.83 12.79 -0.99
C ASP A 352 0.33 14.08 -0.34
N TYR A 353 -0.97 14.35 -0.51
CA TYR A 353 -1.72 15.33 0.28
C TYR A 353 -2.85 14.62 1.03
N MET A 354 -3.14 15.08 2.25
CA MET A 354 -4.42 14.78 2.90
C MET A 354 -5.45 15.79 2.42
N ILE A 355 -6.56 15.30 1.89
CA ILE A 355 -7.66 16.13 1.40
C ILE A 355 -8.93 15.70 2.09
N ASP A 356 -9.49 16.58 2.92
CA ASP A 356 -10.73 16.34 3.66
C ASP A 356 -11.89 17.06 3.00
N PHE A 357 -12.98 16.34 2.77
CA PHE A 357 -14.24 16.88 2.32
C PHE A 357 -15.23 16.87 3.48
N ASP A 358 -15.59 18.07 3.94
CA ASP A 358 -16.50 18.27 5.05
C ASP A 358 -17.83 18.84 4.58
N PHE A 359 -18.84 17.97 4.49
CA PHE A 359 -20.19 18.38 4.10
C PHE A 359 -21.07 18.86 5.26
N SER A 360 -20.58 18.79 6.50
CA SER A 360 -21.26 19.45 7.63
C SER A 360 -21.04 20.97 7.59
N THR A 361 -19.92 21.42 7.02
CA THR A 361 -19.57 22.85 6.91
C THR A 361 -19.34 23.32 5.47
N THR A 362 -19.62 22.46 4.49
CA THR A 362 -19.45 22.70 3.04
C THR A 362 -18.06 23.22 2.66
N ARG A 363 -17.03 22.62 3.29
CA ARG A 363 -15.62 23.02 3.13
C ARG A 363 -14.76 21.85 2.73
N MET A 364 -13.68 22.17 2.03
CA MET A 364 -12.56 21.28 1.82
C MET A 364 -11.39 21.73 2.69
N ALA A 365 -10.68 20.78 3.27
CA ALA A 365 -9.37 21.02 3.87
C ALA A 365 -8.29 20.30 3.04
N PHE A 366 -7.13 20.92 2.87
CA PHE A 366 -5.97 20.30 2.24
C PHE A 366 -4.74 20.49 3.12
N SER A 367 -3.87 19.49 3.17
CA SER A 367 -2.62 19.59 3.91
C SER A 367 -1.53 20.33 3.14
N ASP A 368 -0.43 20.67 3.81
CA ASP A 368 0.85 20.77 3.12
C ASP A 368 1.24 19.41 2.51
N SER A 369 2.15 19.39 1.53
CA SER A 369 2.65 18.12 0.99
C SER A 369 3.21 17.26 2.13
N LEU A 370 2.71 16.03 2.28
CA LEU A 370 3.15 15.10 3.30
C LEU A 370 4.66 14.83 3.20
N LEU A 371 5.22 14.92 1.99
CA LEU A 371 6.64 14.74 1.73
C LEU A 371 7.50 15.80 2.43
N LEU A 372 6.98 17.02 2.66
CA LEU A 372 7.65 18.07 3.45
C LEU A 372 7.76 17.71 4.94
N HIS A 373 6.92 16.79 5.40
CA HIS A 373 6.86 16.29 6.77
C HIS A 373 7.47 14.88 6.92
N ASN A 374 8.29 14.44 5.96
CA ASN A 374 8.90 13.10 5.94
C ASN A 374 7.87 11.95 6.06
N THR A 375 6.68 12.14 5.52
CA THR A 375 5.60 11.15 5.43
C THR A 375 5.03 11.17 4.02
N SER A 376 4.19 10.21 3.69
CA SER A 376 3.48 10.07 2.41
C SER A 376 2.13 9.42 2.67
N CYS A 377 1.28 9.34 1.65
CA CYS A 377 0.02 8.61 1.78
C CYS A 377 0.20 7.09 1.92
N SER A 378 1.40 6.59 1.60
CA SER A 378 1.78 5.18 1.71
C SER A 378 2.55 4.82 2.97
N THR A 379 3.19 5.79 3.62
CA THR A 379 3.69 5.60 4.98
C THR A 379 2.51 5.63 5.94
N ARG A 380 2.14 4.47 6.47
CA ARG A 380 1.18 4.42 7.58
C ARG A 380 1.71 5.28 8.73
N HIS A 381 0.84 6.05 9.36
CA HIS A 381 1.02 6.42 10.76
C HIS A 381 1.16 5.12 11.56
N SER A 382 2.42 4.81 11.89
CA SER A 382 2.89 3.83 12.87
C SER A 382 1.91 2.72 13.27
N HIS A 383 2.06 1.56 12.64
CA HIS A 383 2.83 0.51 13.33
C HIS A 383 3.96 0.09 12.38
N LYS A 384 5.16 0.04 12.95
CA LYS A 384 6.50 -0.17 12.38
C LYS A 384 6.50 -0.93 11.04
N ALA A 385 7.34 -0.46 10.10
CA ALA A 385 7.80 -1.27 8.98
C ALA A 385 8.45 -2.55 9.53
N THR A 386 7.67 -3.60 9.62
CA THR A 386 8.13 -4.98 9.81
C THR A 386 7.98 -5.64 8.45
N SER A 387 9.08 -5.95 7.78
CA SER A 387 9.09 -6.90 6.67
C SER A 387 8.65 -8.25 7.22
N LEU A 388 7.35 -8.51 7.17
CA LEU A 388 6.74 -9.79 7.54
C LEU A 388 6.29 -10.48 6.26
N TYR A 389 6.72 -11.72 6.07
CA TYR A 389 6.33 -12.55 4.94
C TYR A 389 4.94 -13.11 5.19
N TYR A 390 4.08 -13.07 4.16
CA TYR A 390 2.73 -13.58 4.22
C TYR A 390 2.43 -14.42 2.98
N THR A 391 1.49 -15.35 3.11
CA THR A 391 0.96 -16.15 2.01
C THR A 391 -0.55 -16.28 2.17
N ASN A 392 -1.26 -16.52 1.08
CA ASN A 392 -2.70 -16.72 1.09
C ASN A 392 -3.00 -18.21 1.25
N LEU A 393 -3.80 -18.55 2.26
CA LEU A 393 -4.40 -19.87 2.43
C LEU A 393 -5.91 -19.72 2.24
N ASN A 394 -6.46 -20.49 1.30
CA ASN A 394 -7.90 -20.55 1.09
C ASN A 394 -8.49 -21.53 2.10
N LEU A 395 -9.22 -20.98 3.07
CA LEU A 395 -10.00 -21.72 4.06
C LEU A 395 -11.47 -21.77 3.63
N GLY A 396 -12.19 -22.81 4.06
CA GLY A 396 -13.64 -22.90 3.95
C GLY A 396 -14.35 -21.89 4.86
N ASN A 397 -15.68 -21.87 4.80
CA ASN A 397 -16.48 -21.03 5.70
C ASN A 397 -16.44 -21.61 7.12
N ILE A 398 -15.65 -21.02 8.01
CA ILE A 398 -15.56 -21.42 9.42
C ILE A 398 -16.65 -20.68 10.23
N ASN A 399 -17.69 -21.40 10.66
CA ASN A 399 -18.76 -20.88 11.53
C ASN A 399 -18.51 -21.28 12.99
N HIS A 400 -17.63 -20.62 13.74
CA HIS A 400 -17.48 -20.97 15.17
C HIS A 400 -17.18 -19.81 16.14
N SER A 401 -17.68 -20.01 17.36
CA SER A 401 -17.52 -19.21 18.57
C SER A 401 -16.05 -19.14 19.05
N PRO A 402 -15.65 -18.08 19.77
CA PRO A 402 -14.26 -17.82 20.15
C PRO A 402 -13.80 -18.72 21.31
N LEU A 403 -13.50 -20.01 21.06
CA LEU A 403 -12.64 -20.85 21.92
C LEU A 403 -12.33 -22.27 21.41
N LEU A 404 -12.42 -22.57 20.10
CA LEU A 404 -12.26 -23.95 19.63
C LEU A 404 -11.09 -24.13 18.67
N LEU A 405 -10.34 -25.23 18.87
CA LEU A 405 -9.64 -25.89 17.79
C LEU A 405 -10.69 -26.25 16.73
N GLY A 406 -10.57 -25.67 15.55
CA GLY A 406 -11.46 -25.93 14.43
C GLY A 406 -10.75 -26.76 13.38
N THR A 407 -11.45 -27.69 12.75
CA THR A 407 -10.96 -28.39 11.57
C THR A 407 -11.57 -27.79 10.31
N ASP A 408 -10.75 -27.40 9.35
CA ASP A 408 -11.23 -26.88 8.06
C ASP A 408 -10.32 -27.32 6.90
N SER A 409 -10.88 -27.40 5.70
CA SER A 409 -10.13 -27.79 4.50
C SER A 409 -9.31 -26.63 3.94
N VAL A 410 -8.02 -26.87 3.73
CA VAL A 410 -7.14 -25.96 2.99
C VAL A 410 -6.85 -26.55 1.62
N SER A 411 -7.00 -25.72 0.58
CA SER A 411 -6.57 -26.04 -0.78
C SER A 411 -5.08 -25.72 -0.96
N LEU A 412 -4.25 -26.76 -1.14
CA LEU A 412 -2.81 -26.63 -1.37
C LEU A 412 -2.44 -27.09 -2.77
N LEU A 413 -1.48 -26.42 -3.39
CA LEU A 413 -0.88 -26.88 -4.65
C LEU A 413 0.10 -28.01 -4.36
N THR A 414 -0.05 -29.14 -5.06
CA THR A 414 0.91 -30.23 -5.05
C THR A 414 1.72 -30.24 -6.33
N SER A 415 3.05 -30.27 -6.22
CA SER A 415 3.95 -30.54 -7.33
C SER A 415 4.32 -32.02 -7.36
N LYS A 416 3.98 -32.72 -8.44
CA LYS A 416 4.60 -34.01 -8.78
C LYS A 416 5.81 -33.75 -9.69
N PRO A 417 6.80 -34.68 -9.75
CA PRO A 417 7.95 -34.55 -10.65
C PRO A 417 7.58 -34.31 -12.13
N ASN A 418 6.35 -34.65 -12.54
CA ASN A 418 5.85 -34.55 -13.92
C ASN A 418 4.86 -33.38 -14.15
N ALA A 419 5.12 -32.21 -13.58
CA ALA A 419 4.56 -30.89 -13.96
C ALA A 419 3.03 -30.68 -13.94
N VAL A 420 2.21 -31.63 -13.47
CA VAL A 420 0.77 -31.39 -13.25
C VAL A 420 0.56 -30.84 -11.84
N ASN A 421 0.18 -29.56 -11.77
CA ASN A 421 -0.24 -28.92 -10.52
C ASN A 421 -1.68 -29.33 -10.21
N ASN A 422 -1.86 -30.17 -9.19
CA ASN A 422 -3.18 -30.49 -8.64
C ASN A 422 -3.41 -29.69 -7.35
N SER A 423 -4.66 -29.33 -7.09
CA SER A 423 -5.08 -28.81 -5.78
C SER A 423 -5.53 -29.97 -4.91
N VAL A 424 -4.95 -30.12 -3.72
CA VAL A 424 -5.39 -31.10 -2.73
C VAL A 424 -6.07 -30.37 -1.58
N HIS A 425 -7.27 -30.84 -1.22
CA HIS A 425 -8.01 -30.37 -0.06
C HIS A 425 -7.59 -31.18 1.16
N SER A 426 -6.92 -30.54 2.11
CA SER A 426 -6.45 -31.20 3.33
C SER A 426 -7.19 -30.63 4.55
N PRO A 427 -7.88 -31.45 5.36
CA PRO A 427 -8.48 -31.00 6.61
C PRO A 427 -7.37 -30.67 7.61
N LEU A 428 -7.28 -29.41 8.02
CA LEU A 428 -6.30 -28.92 8.98
C LEU A 428 -6.98 -28.45 10.25
N THR A 429 -6.39 -28.81 11.37
CA THR A 429 -6.68 -28.25 12.69
C THR A 429 -6.05 -26.86 12.78
N LEU A 430 -6.88 -25.88 13.12
CA LEU A 430 -6.56 -24.46 13.22
C LEU A 430 -6.99 -23.95 14.60
N SER A 431 -6.38 -22.86 15.03
CA SER A 431 -6.74 -22.20 16.29
C SER A 431 -7.06 -20.72 16.07
N CYS A 432 -8.06 -20.22 16.79
CA CYS A 432 -8.46 -18.82 16.79
C CYS A 432 -8.18 -18.20 18.17
N PRO A 433 -7.27 -17.20 18.30
CA PRO A 433 -6.97 -16.61 19.59
C PRO A 433 -8.12 -15.74 20.10
N ILE A 434 -8.46 -15.88 21.39
CA ILE A 434 -9.47 -15.08 22.11
C ILE A 434 -9.02 -13.63 22.23
N ASN A 435 -7.71 -13.41 22.31
CA ASN A 435 -7.12 -12.15 22.65
C ASN A 435 -6.74 -11.33 21.39
N VAL A 436 -7.49 -10.25 21.16
CA VAL A 436 -7.26 -9.30 20.05
C VAL A 436 -5.89 -8.60 20.16
N TYR A 437 -5.30 -8.52 21.36
CA TYR A 437 -3.99 -7.89 21.57
C TYR A 437 -2.84 -8.65 20.89
N THR A 438 -2.91 -9.98 20.77
CA THR A 438 -1.89 -10.79 20.05
C THR A 438 -1.87 -10.51 18.55
N LEU A 439 -3.03 -10.18 17.94
CA LEU A 439 -3.14 -9.81 16.53
C LEU A 439 -2.85 -8.32 16.26
N ARG A 440 -2.90 -7.44 17.28
CA ARG A 440 -2.57 -6.00 17.11
C ARG A 440 -1.11 -5.76 16.71
N LEU A 441 -0.22 -6.70 17.04
CA LEU A 441 1.20 -6.65 16.66
C LEU A 441 1.45 -7.10 15.21
N MET A 442 0.44 -7.68 14.54
CA MET A 442 0.56 -8.17 13.17
C MET A 442 0.13 -7.11 12.13
N PRO A 443 0.72 -7.12 10.93
CA PRO A 443 0.29 -6.26 9.83
C PRO A 443 -1.18 -6.51 9.51
N LYS A 444 -1.96 -5.44 9.28
CA LYS A 444 -3.39 -5.55 8.92
C LYS A 444 -3.71 -6.45 7.71
N ILE A 445 -2.74 -6.75 6.85
CA ILE A 445 -2.89 -7.66 5.69
C ILE A 445 -2.89 -9.14 6.09
N VAL A 446 -2.44 -9.46 7.31
CA VAL A 446 -2.32 -10.81 7.82
C VAL A 446 -3.49 -11.09 8.78
N ASN A 447 -4.24 -12.16 8.50
CA ASN A 447 -5.37 -12.59 9.34
C ASN A 447 -4.97 -13.55 10.46
N GLY A 448 -3.76 -14.10 10.43
CA GLY A 448 -3.22 -15.04 11.41
C GLY A 448 -1.85 -15.57 11.01
N THR A 449 -1.30 -16.51 11.78
CA THR A 449 0.02 -17.13 11.51
C THR A 449 -0.12 -18.55 11.02
N ILE A 450 0.76 -18.95 10.10
CA ILE A 450 0.98 -20.37 9.79
C ILE A 450 1.95 -20.94 10.81
N GLY A 451 1.49 -21.92 11.60
CA GLY A 451 2.35 -22.64 12.54
C GLY A 451 3.26 -23.63 11.80
N LEU A 452 4.57 -23.34 11.76
CA LEU A 452 5.59 -24.22 11.16
C LEU A 452 6.47 -24.91 12.20
N GLY A 453 6.24 -24.71 13.50
CA GLY A 453 7.06 -25.27 14.58
C GLY A 453 6.96 -26.78 14.72
N ASN A 454 7.79 -27.35 15.59
CA ASN A 454 7.79 -28.78 15.89
C ASN A 454 6.68 -29.15 16.89
N SER A 455 5.44 -29.21 16.40
CA SER A 455 4.25 -29.60 17.16
C SER A 455 3.37 -30.47 16.27
N SER A 456 2.67 -31.44 16.85
CA SER A 456 1.69 -32.28 16.13
C SER A 456 0.58 -31.48 15.44
N MET A 457 0.35 -30.24 15.89
CA MET A 457 -0.65 -29.32 15.33
C MET A 457 -0.08 -28.32 14.31
N SER A 458 1.22 -28.39 13.99
CA SER A 458 1.79 -27.52 12.95
C SER A 458 1.37 -27.96 11.56
N LEU A 459 1.35 -27.02 10.61
CA LEU A 459 1.03 -27.33 9.21
C LEU A 459 1.95 -28.43 8.66
N LEU A 460 3.24 -28.39 9.02
CA LEU A 460 4.22 -29.39 8.65
C LEU A 460 3.80 -30.79 9.12
N TYR A 461 3.46 -30.94 10.40
CA TYR A 461 3.15 -32.25 10.98
C TYR A 461 1.82 -32.81 10.48
N GLN A 462 0.80 -31.95 10.39
CA GLN A 462 -0.51 -32.33 9.90
C GLN A 462 -0.42 -32.80 8.43
N LEU A 463 0.28 -32.08 7.56
CA LEU A 463 0.47 -32.50 6.16
C LEU A 463 1.38 -33.72 6.01
N ALA A 464 2.45 -33.82 6.82
CA ALA A 464 3.33 -34.98 6.81
C ALA A 464 2.57 -36.25 7.19
N SER A 465 1.72 -36.18 8.22
CA SER A 465 0.91 -37.31 8.67
C SER A 465 -0.21 -37.66 7.69
N MET A 466 -0.90 -36.68 7.10
CA MET A 466 -2.02 -36.93 6.19
C MET A 466 -1.61 -37.50 4.84
N HIS A 467 -0.45 -37.10 4.33
CA HIS A 467 0.00 -37.44 2.97
C HIS A 467 1.22 -38.37 2.96
N GLU A 468 1.55 -39.00 4.10
CA GLU A 468 2.73 -39.88 4.28
C GLU A 468 4.05 -39.24 3.80
N ASN A 469 4.13 -37.93 3.94
CA ASN A 469 5.24 -37.11 3.48
C ASN A 469 6.33 -37.04 4.55
N ARG A 470 7.58 -36.75 4.13
CA ARG A 470 8.67 -36.52 5.09
C ARG A 470 8.41 -35.26 5.91
N ARG A 471 8.82 -35.24 7.18
CA ARG A 471 8.81 -34.03 8.03
C ARG A 471 9.96 -33.09 7.64
N LYS A 472 9.89 -32.59 6.41
CA LYS A 472 10.85 -31.68 5.80
C LYS A 472 10.12 -30.46 5.24
N LEU A 473 10.69 -29.28 5.45
CA LEU A 473 10.23 -28.05 4.79
C LEU A 473 11.41 -27.31 4.15
N SER A 474 11.15 -26.59 3.05
CA SER A 474 12.08 -25.66 2.44
C SER A 474 11.43 -24.30 2.23
N LEU A 475 12.21 -23.25 2.46
CA LEU A 475 11.79 -21.86 2.38
C LEU A 475 12.70 -21.09 1.43
N CYS A 476 12.11 -20.30 0.53
CA CYS A 476 12.80 -19.35 -0.34
C CYS A 476 12.10 -17.99 -0.21
N LEU A 477 12.71 -17.08 0.57
CA LEU A 477 12.13 -15.76 0.85
C LEU A 477 12.50 -14.73 -0.22
N PRO A 478 11.54 -13.98 -0.78
CA PRO A 478 11.81 -13.00 -1.83
C PRO A 478 12.35 -11.70 -1.23
N SER A 479 13.34 -11.09 -1.88
CA SER A 479 13.89 -9.78 -1.49
C SER A 479 13.14 -8.57 -2.05
N LYS A 480 12.20 -8.79 -2.99
CA LYS A 480 11.43 -7.72 -3.64
C LYS A 480 9.99 -7.68 -3.12
N PRO A 481 9.41 -6.49 -2.84
CA PRO A 481 8.04 -6.38 -2.32
C PRO A 481 6.93 -7.02 -3.18
N ALA A 482 7.14 -7.13 -4.49
CA ALA A 482 6.22 -7.77 -5.43
C ALA A 482 6.64 -9.20 -5.82
N GLY A 483 7.75 -9.71 -5.29
CA GLY A 483 8.24 -11.06 -5.59
C GLY A 483 7.46 -12.10 -4.79
N LEU A 484 7.06 -13.19 -5.44
CA LEU A 484 6.45 -14.35 -4.77
C LEU A 484 7.55 -15.33 -4.37
N GLY A 485 7.70 -15.58 -3.07
CA GLY A 485 8.57 -16.64 -2.55
C GLY A 485 7.91 -18.01 -2.62
N SER A 486 8.56 -19.00 -2.03
CA SER A 486 8.04 -20.36 -1.96
C SER A 486 8.25 -21.02 -0.59
N LEU A 487 7.27 -21.82 -0.18
CA LEU A 487 7.31 -22.73 0.96
C LEU A 487 6.92 -24.11 0.44
N HIS A 488 7.81 -25.08 0.59
CA HIS A 488 7.57 -26.48 0.21
C HIS A 488 7.55 -27.34 1.47
N ILE A 489 6.62 -28.29 1.52
CA ILE A 489 6.46 -29.24 2.64
C ILE A 489 6.41 -30.65 2.06
N GLY A 490 7.13 -31.57 2.66
CA GLY A 490 6.91 -33.00 2.45
C GLY A 490 7.79 -33.72 1.42
N GLY A 491 8.54 -32.98 0.59
CA GLY A 491 9.20 -33.57 -0.57
C GLY A 491 10.57 -32.99 -0.92
N VAL A 492 11.09 -33.49 -2.04
CA VAL A 492 12.31 -32.99 -2.68
C VAL A 492 12.03 -31.58 -3.18
N SER A 493 12.74 -30.61 -2.61
CA SER A 493 12.69 -29.21 -3.03
C SER A 493 12.88 -29.12 -4.55
N PRO A 494 12.06 -28.40 -5.33
CA PRO A 494 12.22 -28.28 -6.79
C PRO A 494 13.60 -27.71 -7.19
N TYR A 495 14.35 -27.20 -6.21
CA TYR A 495 15.68 -26.66 -6.33
C TYR A 495 16.81 -27.71 -6.26
N THR A 496 16.50 -28.99 -6.01
CA THR A 496 17.53 -30.05 -5.87
C THR A 496 18.34 -30.27 -7.14
N ASN A 497 17.75 -30.08 -8.33
CA ASN A 497 18.50 -30.22 -9.58
C ASN A 497 19.44 -29.03 -9.84
N TYR A 498 19.08 -27.82 -9.36
CA TYR A 498 19.85 -26.60 -9.58
C TYR A 498 20.97 -26.38 -8.54
N ILE A 499 20.84 -26.91 -7.31
CA ILE A 499 21.66 -26.50 -6.15
C ILE A 499 22.23 -27.68 -5.34
N SER A 500 22.09 -28.93 -5.81
CA SER A 500 22.74 -30.09 -5.15
C SER A 500 24.26 -29.91 -4.93
N LYS A 501 24.92 -28.99 -5.66
CA LYS A 501 26.34 -28.66 -5.50
C LYS A 501 26.67 -27.51 -4.54
N ASN A 502 25.69 -26.71 -4.07
CA ASN A 502 25.92 -25.47 -3.30
C ASN A 502 25.11 -25.37 -1.99
N ILE A 503 24.61 -26.50 -1.47
CA ILE A 503 23.92 -26.54 -0.17
C ILE A 503 24.89 -27.04 0.89
N ALA A 504 25.06 -26.25 1.94
CA ALA A 504 25.75 -26.65 3.16
C ALA A 504 24.74 -27.01 4.25
N SER A 505 25.21 -27.69 5.30
CA SER A 505 24.32 -28.16 6.36
C SER A 505 24.97 -28.22 7.73
N THR A 506 24.13 -28.18 8.75
CA THR A 506 24.52 -28.27 10.16
C THR A 506 23.43 -29.00 10.95
N PRO A 507 23.72 -29.58 12.13
CA PRO A 507 22.70 -30.18 12.97
C PRO A 507 21.60 -29.18 13.34
N LEU A 508 20.35 -29.57 13.12
CA LEU A 508 19.17 -28.84 13.61
C LEU A 508 18.92 -29.24 15.07
N VAL A 509 18.70 -28.25 15.91
CA VAL A 509 18.33 -28.41 17.32
C VAL A 509 16.89 -27.94 17.47
N VAL A 510 16.05 -28.77 18.09
CA VAL A 510 14.64 -28.44 18.30
C VAL A 510 14.37 -28.29 19.78
N ASP A 511 13.79 -27.16 20.18
CA ASP A 511 13.33 -26.98 21.56
C ASP A 511 12.01 -27.73 21.76
N GLN A 512 12.01 -28.72 22.65
CA GLN A 512 10.85 -29.54 22.96
C GLN A 512 9.74 -28.75 23.67
N THR A 513 10.08 -27.64 24.34
CA THR A 513 9.11 -26.84 25.09
C THR A 513 8.36 -25.86 24.19
N THR A 514 9.10 -25.16 23.32
CA THR A 514 8.54 -24.11 22.46
C THR A 514 8.26 -24.57 21.03
N GLY A 515 8.78 -25.73 20.61
CA GLY A 515 8.75 -26.19 19.23
C GLY A 515 9.62 -25.35 18.28
N GLY A 516 10.49 -24.48 18.81
CA GLY A 516 11.36 -23.61 18.05
C GLY A 516 12.54 -24.34 17.42
N TYR A 517 13.02 -23.80 16.29
CA TYR A 517 14.16 -24.32 15.54
C TYR A 517 15.43 -23.53 15.82
N PHE A 518 16.50 -24.24 16.12
CA PHE A 518 17.78 -23.70 16.50
C PHE A 518 18.92 -24.35 15.74
N ILE A 519 20.02 -23.63 15.60
CA ILE A 519 21.29 -24.14 15.11
C ILE A 519 22.42 -23.71 16.06
N ASP A 520 23.55 -24.39 15.92
CA ASP A 520 24.78 -24.10 16.63
C ASP A 520 25.64 -23.14 15.75
N VAL A 521 25.69 -21.86 16.08
CA VAL A 521 26.60 -20.87 15.45
C VAL A 521 27.83 -20.69 16.35
N MET A 522 29.00 -21.03 15.81
CA MET A 522 30.27 -21.04 16.54
C MET A 522 30.91 -19.64 16.58
N SER A 523 30.83 -18.91 15.48
CA SER A 523 31.37 -17.56 15.36
C SER A 523 30.71 -16.76 14.24
N ILE A 524 30.85 -15.44 14.29
CA ILE A 524 30.61 -14.55 13.17
C ILE A 524 31.97 -14.05 12.66
N GLU A 525 32.28 -14.28 11.40
CA GLU A 525 33.49 -13.80 10.75
C GLU A 525 33.19 -12.60 9.85
N ILE A 526 33.95 -11.51 9.99
CA ILE A 526 33.78 -10.27 9.22
C ILE A 526 35.13 -9.86 8.67
N ALA A 527 35.33 -10.09 7.37
CA ALA A 527 36.61 -9.85 6.69
C ALA A 527 37.83 -10.38 7.48
N GLY A 528 37.73 -11.63 7.98
CA GLY A 528 38.78 -12.30 8.77
C GLY A 528 38.76 -12.01 10.28
N ASN A 529 37.94 -11.07 10.76
CA ASN A 529 37.78 -10.83 12.20
C ASN A 529 36.74 -11.78 12.79
N VAL A 530 37.07 -12.46 13.88
CA VAL A 530 36.20 -13.46 14.52
C VAL A 530 35.49 -12.86 15.74
N VAL A 531 34.16 -12.91 15.74
CA VAL A 531 33.31 -12.66 16.92
C VAL A 531 32.85 -14.00 17.46
N THR A 532 33.26 -14.34 18.68
CA THR A 532 32.89 -15.59 19.34
C THR A 532 31.59 -15.44 20.14
N PHE A 533 30.90 -16.57 20.30
CA PHE A 533 29.71 -16.69 21.14
C PHE A 533 30.10 -17.14 22.55
N GLY A 534 29.37 -16.68 23.56
CA GLY A 534 29.64 -16.99 24.96
C GLY A 534 28.94 -18.27 25.43
N MET A 535 27.82 -18.66 24.80
CA MET A 535 27.09 -19.86 25.21
C MET A 535 27.79 -21.13 24.73
N LYS A 536 28.02 -22.04 25.69
CA LYS A 536 28.49 -23.40 25.43
C LYS A 536 27.36 -24.42 25.25
N ARG A 537 26.10 -23.99 25.36
CA ARG A 537 24.91 -24.85 25.22
C ARG A 537 24.53 -25.01 23.75
N ARG A 538 24.05 -26.19 23.36
CA ARG A 538 23.47 -26.43 22.03
C ARG A 538 22.26 -25.51 21.78
N GLY A 539 22.13 -25.03 20.55
CA GLY A 539 21.03 -24.20 20.05
C GLY A 539 21.12 -22.74 20.50
N ASN A 540 22.21 -22.05 20.16
CA ASN A 540 22.41 -20.64 20.52
C ASN A 540 21.81 -19.64 19.51
N ALA A 541 21.46 -20.09 18.31
CA ALA A 541 20.83 -19.28 17.28
C ALA A 541 19.45 -19.82 16.87
N MET A 542 18.39 -19.04 17.06
CA MET A 542 17.03 -19.37 16.65
C MET A 542 16.76 -18.96 15.20
N ILE A 543 16.11 -19.82 14.41
CA ILE A 543 15.59 -19.46 13.08
C ILE A 543 14.18 -18.86 13.24
N CYS A 544 13.96 -17.62 12.80
CA CYS A 544 12.70 -16.93 13.04
C CYS A 544 12.28 -16.03 11.86
N THR A 545 11.21 -16.41 11.17
CA THR A 545 10.60 -15.61 10.07
C THR A 545 9.72 -14.46 10.57
N LEU A 546 9.39 -14.44 11.87
CA LEU A 546 8.67 -13.33 12.50
C LEU A 546 9.60 -12.17 12.89
N ALA A 547 10.91 -12.44 13.02
CA ALA A 547 11.92 -11.41 13.17
C ALA A 547 12.30 -10.89 11.78
N PRO A 548 12.04 -9.60 11.45
CA PRO A 548 12.38 -9.07 10.13
C PRO A 548 13.89 -9.05 9.88
N TYR A 549 14.67 -8.82 10.93
CA TYR A 549 16.13 -8.70 10.89
C TYR A 549 16.75 -9.58 11.98
N THR A 550 17.98 -10.03 11.76
CA THR A 550 18.72 -10.77 12.77
C THR A 550 18.95 -9.91 14.01
N VAL A 551 18.59 -10.45 15.17
CA VAL A 551 18.78 -9.83 16.48
C VAL A 551 19.92 -10.53 17.20
N LEU A 552 20.87 -9.76 17.71
CA LEU A 552 22.03 -10.28 18.42
C LEU A 552 22.05 -9.80 19.87
N GLN A 553 22.53 -10.65 20.76
CA GLN A 553 22.84 -10.25 22.13
C GLN A 553 23.80 -9.04 22.10
N GLY A 554 23.63 -8.13 23.07
CA GLY A 554 24.22 -6.79 22.98
C GLY A 554 25.75 -6.72 22.87
N THR A 555 26.52 -7.64 23.46
CA THR A 555 27.98 -7.65 23.30
C THR A 555 28.41 -8.17 21.93
N ILE A 556 27.72 -9.19 21.42
CA ILE A 556 27.96 -9.75 20.07
C ILE A 556 27.59 -8.70 19.01
N TYR A 557 26.44 -8.04 19.17
CA TYR A 557 26.00 -6.96 18.30
C TYR A 557 27.02 -5.82 18.21
N LYS A 558 27.53 -5.35 19.36
CA LYS A 558 28.52 -4.28 19.42
C LYS A 558 29.82 -4.68 18.72
N ALA A 559 30.27 -5.92 18.89
CA ALA A 559 31.44 -6.44 18.19
C ALA A 559 31.22 -6.51 16.67
N LEU A 560 30.07 -7.05 16.22
CA LEU A 560 29.68 -7.08 14.81
C LEU A 560 29.72 -5.67 14.19
N VAL A 561 29.03 -4.71 14.81
CA VAL A 561 28.95 -3.32 14.32
C VAL A 561 30.32 -2.67 14.25
N ARG A 562 31.18 -2.91 15.25
CA ARG A 562 32.54 -2.36 15.31
C ARG A 562 33.39 -2.89 14.16
N TYR A 563 33.48 -4.20 14.00
CA TYR A 563 34.27 -4.81 12.93
C TYR A 563 33.70 -4.46 11.56
N PHE A 564 32.39 -4.58 11.37
CA PHE A 564 31.77 -4.23 10.10
C PHE A 564 32.03 -2.77 9.72
N ALA A 565 31.85 -1.82 10.64
CA ALA A 565 32.07 -0.40 10.33
C ALA A 565 33.55 -0.06 10.09
N ARG A 566 34.49 -0.82 10.68
CA ARG A 566 35.93 -0.64 10.45
C ARG A 566 36.35 -1.14 9.07
N GLU A 567 35.84 -2.31 8.67
CA GLU A 567 36.17 -2.95 7.40
C GLU A 567 35.37 -2.35 6.23
N ALA A 568 34.18 -1.80 6.51
CA ALA A 568 33.39 -1.09 5.53
C ALA A 568 34.08 0.23 5.21
N LYS A 569 34.61 0.35 3.98
CA LYS A 569 35.18 1.60 3.45
C LYS A 569 34.06 2.59 3.06
N MET A 570 33.14 2.84 3.99
CA MET A 570 31.93 3.62 3.79
C MET A 570 31.82 4.71 4.84
N LEU A 571 31.38 5.91 4.41
CA LEU A 571 31.20 7.03 5.33
C LEU A 571 30.03 6.75 6.28
N ARG A 572 30.30 6.68 7.59
CA ARG A 572 29.27 6.62 8.65
C ARG A 572 28.37 7.86 8.60
N VAL A 573 27.06 7.67 8.75
CA VAL A 573 26.06 8.76 8.84
C VAL A 573 25.18 8.56 10.07
N ALA A 574 24.29 9.54 10.32
CA ALA A 574 23.33 9.47 11.40
C ALA A 574 22.48 8.18 11.36
N ASN A 575 22.30 7.56 12.52
CA ASN A 575 21.53 6.34 12.67
C ASN A 575 20.06 6.55 12.26
N VAL A 576 19.48 5.56 11.60
CA VAL A 576 18.07 5.54 11.23
C VAL A 576 17.42 4.38 11.97
N LYS A 577 16.61 4.71 12.99
CA LYS A 577 15.93 3.68 13.79
C LYS A 577 15.09 2.76 12.89
N PRO A 578 15.08 1.44 13.14
CA PRO A 578 15.66 0.75 14.31
C PRO A 578 17.16 0.45 14.24
N PHE A 579 17.87 0.84 13.17
CA PHE A 579 19.29 0.50 12.98
C PHE A 579 20.24 1.50 13.65
N ASP A 580 21.30 0.98 14.27
CA ASP A 580 22.32 1.77 14.98
C ASP A 580 23.66 1.88 14.20
N ALA A 581 23.68 1.40 12.96
CA ALA A 581 24.83 1.48 12.07
C ALA A 581 24.42 1.81 10.64
N CYS A 582 24.55 3.07 10.26
CA CYS A 582 24.18 3.57 8.94
C CYS A 582 25.35 4.24 8.24
N PHE A 583 25.35 4.12 6.92
CA PHE A 583 26.42 4.57 6.04
C PHE A 583 25.85 5.30 4.82
N SER A 584 26.61 6.27 4.32
CA SER A 584 26.30 6.95 3.06
C SER A 584 26.41 5.97 1.91
N SER A 585 25.41 5.96 1.03
CA SER A 585 25.48 5.24 -0.23
C SER A 585 25.91 6.10 -1.42
N LYS A 586 26.26 7.38 -1.21
CA LYS A 586 26.83 8.24 -2.24
C LYS A 586 28.21 7.72 -2.65
N GLY A 587 28.42 7.48 -3.94
CA GLY A 587 29.68 6.93 -4.45
C GLY A 587 29.82 5.41 -4.28
N MET A 588 28.76 4.68 -3.89
CA MET A 588 28.72 3.20 -3.86
C MET A 588 28.72 2.54 -5.25
N GLY A 589 29.48 3.08 -6.20
CA GLY A 589 29.78 2.38 -7.46
C GLY A 589 30.65 1.14 -7.21
N VAL A 590 31.27 0.61 -8.27
CA VAL A 590 32.08 -0.62 -8.28
C VAL A 590 33.20 -0.65 -7.20
N LYS A 591 33.60 0.52 -6.66
CA LYS A 591 34.69 0.66 -5.66
C LYS A 591 34.28 0.49 -4.19
N ALA A 592 32.98 0.41 -3.85
CA ALA A 592 32.57 0.25 -2.46
C ALA A 592 32.73 -1.21 -1.97
N VAL A 593 33.66 -1.42 -1.05
CA VAL A 593 33.87 -2.72 -0.39
C VAL A 593 32.89 -2.86 0.76
N VAL A 594 31.86 -3.68 0.55
CA VAL A 594 30.93 -4.10 1.62
C VAL A 594 31.49 -5.39 2.23
N PRO A 595 31.83 -5.41 3.54
CA PRO A 595 32.33 -6.60 4.18
C PRO A 595 31.31 -7.74 4.11
N VAL A 596 31.81 -8.92 3.78
CA VAL A 596 31.05 -10.17 3.89
C VAL A 596 30.99 -10.58 5.36
N ILE A 597 29.81 -11.03 5.80
CA ILE A 597 29.59 -11.56 7.14
C ILE A 597 29.34 -13.06 6.99
N ASP A 598 30.22 -13.90 7.52
CA ASP A 598 30.08 -15.36 7.50
C ASP A 598 29.61 -15.83 8.89
N LEU A 599 28.45 -16.50 8.97
CA LEU A 599 28.04 -17.23 10.17
C LEU A 599 28.65 -18.63 10.11
N VAL A 600 29.64 -18.91 10.96
CA VAL A 600 30.29 -20.22 11.01
C VAL A 600 29.44 -21.14 11.86
N VAL A 601 28.82 -22.14 11.25
CA VAL A 601 27.97 -23.10 11.93
C VAL A 601 28.76 -24.34 12.36
N LYS A 602 28.20 -25.11 13.28
CA LYS A 602 28.79 -26.39 13.68
C LYS A 602 28.98 -27.31 12.48
N GLY A 603 30.16 -27.91 12.40
CA GLY A 603 30.63 -28.62 11.20
C GLY A 603 31.52 -27.77 10.28
N GLY A 604 31.73 -26.49 10.59
CA GLY A 604 32.68 -25.61 9.91
C GLY A 604 32.16 -24.95 8.63
N ALA A 605 30.93 -25.25 8.21
CA ALA A 605 30.29 -24.57 7.10
C ALA A 605 30.05 -23.09 7.40
N LYS A 606 30.11 -22.24 6.37
CA LYS A 606 29.91 -20.79 6.48
C LYS A 606 28.63 -20.38 5.77
N TRP A 607 27.67 -19.84 6.51
CA TRP A 607 26.50 -19.18 5.92
C TRP A 607 26.83 -17.72 5.63
N ARG A 608 27.03 -17.44 4.35
CA ARG A 608 27.57 -16.16 3.87
C ARG A 608 26.49 -15.10 3.63
N ILE A 609 26.51 -14.03 4.42
CA ILE A 609 25.64 -12.87 4.31
C ILE A 609 26.36 -11.76 3.52
N ASN A 610 25.88 -11.52 2.31
CA ASN A 610 26.49 -10.56 1.36
C ASN A 610 25.81 -9.20 1.41
N ARG A 611 26.30 -8.25 0.61
CA ARG A 611 25.79 -6.87 0.55
C ARG A 611 24.25 -6.76 0.45
N TRP A 612 23.60 -7.67 -0.27
CA TRP A 612 22.14 -7.67 -0.47
C TRP A 612 21.36 -8.06 0.79
N ASN A 613 21.96 -8.84 1.68
CA ASN A 613 21.35 -9.35 2.91
C ASN A 613 21.99 -8.78 4.19
N SER A 614 23.03 -7.95 4.06
CA SER A 614 23.69 -7.25 5.16
C SER A 614 23.31 -5.77 5.24
N LEU A 615 22.98 -5.11 4.12
CA LEU A 615 22.67 -3.68 4.07
C LEU A 615 21.23 -3.40 3.63
N VAL A 616 20.49 -2.67 4.47
CA VAL A 616 19.12 -2.22 4.21
C VAL A 616 19.15 -0.80 3.67
N LYS A 617 18.60 -0.57 2.48
CA LYS A 617 18.41 0.78 1.96
C LYS A 617 17.26 1.47 2.69
N VAL A 618 17.60 2.41 3.58
CA VAL A 618 16.61 3.13 4.41
C VAL A 618 16.24 4.50 3.85
N LYS A 619 17.14 5.11 3.06
CA LYS A 619 16.91 6.36 2.32
C LYS A 619 17.62 6.28 0.97
N ARG A 620 17.41 7.27 0.08
CA ARG A 620 18.06 7.33 -1.24
C ARG A 620 19.57 7.15 -1.16
N ASP A 621 20.18 7.85 -0.21
CA ASP A 621 21.64 7.94 -0.02
C ASP A 621 22.13 7.34 1.31
N VAL A 622 21.30 6.52 1.97
CA VAL A 622 21.66 5.90 3.25
C VAL A 622 21.28 4.42 3.25
N VAL A 623 22.27 3.59 3.57
CA VAL A 623 22.11 2.17 3.84
C VAL A 623 22.50 1.88 5.29
N CYS A 624 21.81 0.95 5.95
CA CYS A 624 22.11 0.58 7.33
C CYS A 624 22.37 -0.92 7.44
N LEU A 625 23.23 -1.31 8.37
CA LEU A 625 23.47 -2.71 8.69
C LEU A 625 22.19 -3.34 9.23
N GLY A 626 21.69 -4.36 8.55
CA GLY A 626 20.40 -5.04 8.81
C GLY A 626 20.43 -6.00 10.00
N PHE A 627 21.11 -5.63 11.07
CA PHE A 627 21.19 -6.38 12.33
C PHE A 627 20.74 -5.47 13.48
N LEU A 628 20.07 -6.04 14.48
CA LEU A 628 19.51 -5.31 15.61
C LEU A 628 20.14 -5.73 16.94
N ASN A 629 20.22 -4.77 17.86
CA ASN A 629 20.68 -4.99 19.23
C ASN A 629 19.54 -5.55 20.10
N GLY A 630 19.66 -6.79 20.54
CA GLY A 630 18.73 -7.45 21.47
C GLY A 630 18.96 -7.10 22.94
N GLY A 631 20.05 -6.40 23.27
CA GLY A 631 20.38 -6.01 24.64
C GLY A 631 20.90 -7.17 25.50
N VAL A 632 20.91 -6.95 26.82
CA VAL A 632 21.40 -7.92 27.83
C VAL A 632 20.30 -8.90 28.30
N THR A 633 19.07 -8.73 27.84
CA THR A 633 17.90 -9.51 28.24
C THR A 633 17.76 -10.83 27.48
N MET A 634 18.57 -11.03 26.43
CA MET A 634 18.69 -12.31 25.71
C MET A 634 19.46 -13.34 26.56
N LYS A 635 18.78 -13.89 27.59
CA LYS A 635 19.40 -14.80 28.58
C LYS A 635 19.52 -16.25 28.11
N THR A 636 18.66 -16.69 27.19
CA THR A 636 18.51 -18.11 26.79
C THR A 636 18.96 -18.40 25.36
N ILE A 637 19.18 -17.36 24.54
CA ILE A 637 19.51 -17.42 23.12
C ILE A 637 20.44 -16.22 22.83
N GLU A 638 21.48 -16.38 22.02
CA GLU A 638 22.42 -15.28 21.69
C GLU A 638 22.13 -14.62 20.34
N MET A 639 21.39 -15.32 19.47
CA MET A 639 21.05 -14.86 18.14
C MET A 639 19.64 -15.31 17.73
N VAL A 640 18.87 -14.42 17.12
CA VAL A 640 17.65 -14.76 16.38
C VAL A 640 17.90 -14.39 14.93
N ILE A 641 18.03 -15.38 14.05
CA ILE A 641 18.24 -15.18 12.61
C ILE A 641 16.91 -14.78 11.98
N GLY A 642 16.87 -13.56 11.44
CA GLY A 642 15.67 -12.94 10.88
C GLY A 642 15.53 -13.16 9.38
N GLY A 643 14.33 -12.84 8.87
CA GLY A 643 13.95 -13.08 7.47
C GLY A 643 14.83 -12.38 6.44
N PHE A 644 15.25 -11.14 6.68
CA PHE A 644 16.10 -10.39 5.75
C PHE A 644 17.44 -11.10 5.44
N GLN A 645 18.03 -11.77 6.44
CA GLN A 645 19.25 -12.56 6.24
C GLN A 645 19.00 -13.87 5.49
N MET A 646 17.76 -14.35 5.46
CA MET A 646 17.35 -15.56 4.72
C MET A 646 16.84 -15.26 3.31
N GLU A 647 16.62 -13.99 2.94
CA GLU A 647 16.16 -13.60 1.60
C GLU A 647 17.10 -14.09 0.50
N ASP A 648 16.54 -14.59 -0.59
CA ASP A 648 17.26 -15.16 -1.73
C ASP A 648 18.25 -16.27 -1.33
N HIS A 649 18.00 -16.95 -0.22
CA HIS A 649 18.62 -18.20 0.16
C HIS A 649 17.54 -19.28 0.22
N ILE A 650 17.92 -20.50 -0.07
CA ILE A 650 17.10 -21.66 0.25
C ILE A 650 17.51 -22.12 1.62
N VAL A 651 16.52 -22.23 2.51
CA VAL A 651 16.68 -22.77 3.85
C VAL A 651 15.83 -24.02 3.96
N GLU A 652 16.43 -25.15 4.31
CA GLU A 652 15.72 -26.41 4.50
C GLU A 652 15.84 -26.90 5.95
N LEU A 653 14.71 -27.32 6.52
CA LEU A 653 14.64 -27.98 7.81
C LEU A 653 14.16 -29.41 7.58
N ASP A 654 15.04 -30.37 7.84
CA ASP A 654 14.76 -31.80 7.79
C ASP A 654 14.69 -32.32 9.22
N LEU A 655 13.48 -32.51 9.74
CA LEU A 655 13.26 -32.95 11.13
C LEU A 655 13.58 -34.42 11.32
N GLU A 656 13.47 -35.23 10.27
CA GLU A 656 13.81 -36.65 10.32
C GLU A 656 15.32 -36.86 10.37
N ALA A 657 16.06 -36.12 9.54
CA ALA A 657 17.51 -36.15 9.54
C ALA A 657 18.14 -35.24 10.63
N SER A 658 17.32 -34.51 11.40
CA SER A 658 17.78 -33.49 12.36
C SER A 658 18.81 -32.53 11.73
N LYS A 659 18.51 -32.03 10.54
CA LYS A 659 19.45 -31.32 9.68
C LYS A 659 18.87 -29.98 9.20
N PHE A 660 19.64 -28.92 9.40
CA PHE A 660 19.38 -27.61 8.84
C PHE A 660 20.31 -27.40 7.65
N SER A 661 19.76 -27.05 6.49
CA SER A 661 20.53 -26.83 5.27
C SER A 661 20.29 -25.44 4.72
N PHE A 662 21.31 -24.83 4.14
CA PHE A 662 21.23 -23.51 3.54
C PHE A 662 22.06 -23.44 2.25
N SER A 663 21.57 -22.69 1.27
CA SER A 663 22.32 -22.41 0.05
C SER A 663 23.24 -21.20 0.20
N SER A 664 24.11 -20.95 -0.79
CA SER A 664 24.59 -19.59 -1.06
C SER A 664 23.44 -18.70 -1.55
N SER A 665 23.64 -17.38 -1.54
CA SER A 665 22.67 -16.45 -2.13
C SER A 665 22.44 -16.77 -3.60
N LEU A 666 21.18 -16.91 -3.99
CA LEU A 666 20.73 -17.15 -5.36
C LEU A 666 21.12 -16.00 -6.31
N LEU A 667 21.32 -14.80 -5.77
CA LEU A 667 21.69 -13.61 -6.52
C LEU A 667 23.04 -13.76 -7.23
N PHE A 668 23.94 -14.62 -6.74
CA PHE A 668 25.20 -14.92 -7.43
C PHE A 668 25.01 -15.65 -8.75
N ASN A 669 23.92 -16.41 -8.88
CA ASN A 669 23.59 -17.16 -10.09
C ASN A 669 22.55 -16.41 -10.93
N ASN A 670 22.46 -15.09 -10.77
CA ASN A 670 21.51 -14.21 -11.47
C ASN A 670 20.03 -14.64 -11.32
N THR A 671 19.71 -15.32 -10.21
CA THR A 671 18.36 -15.77 -9.87
C THR A 671 17.95 -15.28 -8.49
N SER A 672 16.68 -15.43 -8.13
CA SER A 672 16.14 -14.98 -6.85
C SER A 672 14.92 -15.81 -6.48
N CYS A 673 14.53 -15.78 -5.21
CA CYS A 673 13.34 -16.51 -4.75
C CYS A 673 12.04 -15.95 -5.36
N GLY A 674 12.06 -14.74 -5.92
CA GLY A 674 10.90 -14.06 -6.50
C GLY A 674 10.64 -14.31 -8.00
N LYS A 675 11.43 -15.14 -8.68
CA LYS A 675 11.24 -15.48 -10.11
C LYS A 675 10.33 -16.71 -10.24
N THR A 676 9.28 -16.62 -11.06
CA THR A 676 8.23 -17.62 -11.25
C THR A 676 8.65 -18.88 -12.02
N GLU A 677 9.78 -18.86 -12.73
CA GLU A 677 10.35 -20.03 -13.40
C GLU A 677 11.78 -20.28 -12.90
N LEU A 678 11.91 -21.13 -11.89
CA LEU A 678 13.20 -21.73 -11.50
C LEU A 678 13.43 -23.08 -12.21
N SER A 679 12.56 -23.45 -13.17
CA SER A 679 12.52 -24.74 -13.87
C SER A 679 12.97 -24.69 -15.35
N LYS A 680 13.47 -23.55 -15.85
CA LYS A 680 13.99 -23.41 -17.23
C LYS A 680 15.51 -23.20 -17.32
N PHE A 681 16.25 -23.62 -16.30
CA PHE A 681 17.72 -23.69 -16.35
C PHE A 681 18.20 -25.05 -15.88
#